data_AF-A0A468WQN1-F1
#
_entry.id   AF-A0A468WQN1-F1
#
_cell.length_a   1.000
_cell.length_b   1.000
_cell.length_c   1.000
_cell.angle_alpha   90.00
_cell.angle_beta   90.00
_cell.angle_gamma   90.00
#
_symmetry.space_group_name_H-M   'P 1'
#
loop_
_entity.id
_entity.type
_entity.pdbx_description
1 polymer ?
#
loop_
_entity_poly.entity_id
_entity_poly.type
_entity_poly.pdbx_seq_one_letter_code
_entity_poly.pdbx_strand_id
1 'polypeptide(L)'
;MKKFSMRVVLIISVLFIALGNANVSIAQERDTTNKLPEVEIGSLDTSDVIAEEVAQDKPAEVENLEEIPTTDDLMQNPNVLEKSVADSDDSDLTVVSSGAYWTLYYNSANGEYSLRMFGNVPSSKPSAWNSYLNSIKHIEIEEATLTGSFASYFRDTGFPVLESVRIEQCNLSGVTPFARAFSTSTLQKVIIRDNDYPTAPSLLTMESMFSNANKLTELDLSGLDTSAVTTMRDMFSGCSALEELDLSHFDTSSVTNMNNMFGSSGKLEKMDVSNFDTSSVTDMSYMFANCTSLEELDVSNWDTSSVTNMYGTFVNCTSLEELDVSNFDISSVTEMTSMFRGCSVLEKLDVSNWDTSSVTNMQVMFQNCTSLEELDVSNFDTSSVTSMAHMFGGCTSLKELDVSNFNTGSVTNMAYMFQNCTALKSLYLDNFTTPKTMTDMFTGTTSLTYLFVSHNLRAFDGLANTSWYDEKNWVQLSNYAQLQTYHQQQSEPTGYRKGTFLSLTMDAMGGEFEDAEEQKVQNKVSGEYWDEIVPVKEGHYFDGWYLDRNFTNKFDFSLPATVSATLYAKWVENYTVVIPASISLNEATELKVEGINRGSKTLSVGLNRTATSVSESNELTLANTADTTIQCLAPLSWDGSENNPKNAILTLAPGLEITEGNAVMEIESPENIQAGKYTGNLVFSINYE
;
A
#
# COMPACT_ATOMS: atom_id res chain seq x y z
N MET A 1 37.48 15.90 -22.10
CA MET A 1 37.46 14.59 -22.76
C MET A 1 37.97 13.51 -21.82
N LYS A 2 37.07 12.91 -21.04
CA LYS A 2 37.19 11.57 -20.46
C LYS A 2 35.81 10.95 -20.62
N LYS A 3 35.74 9.85 -21.35
CA LYS A 3 34.52 9.18 -21.80
C LYS A 3 33.80 8.55 -20.60
N PHE A 4 32.57 8.96 -20.36
CA PHE A 4 31.59 8.15 -19.63
C PHE A 4 31.05 7.09 -20.59
N SER A 5 31.07 5.82 -20.18
CA SER A 5 30.48 4.70 -20.91
C SER A 5 29.36 4.13 -20.05
N MET A 6 28.12 4.59 -20.27
CA MET A 6 26.91 3.98 -19.74
C MET A 6 26.53 2.82 -20.67
N ARG A 7 26.51 1.59 -20.14
CA ARG A 7 25.87 0.45 -20.79
C ARG A 7 24.39 0.46 -20.37
N VAL A 8 23.51 0.85 -21.28
CA VAL A 8 22.07 0.66 -21.14
C VAL A 8 21.76 -0.76 -21.62
N VAL A 9 21.44 -1.65 -20.69
CA VAL A 9 20.89 -2.97 -21.02
C VAL A 9 19.38 -2.80 -21.12
N LEU A 10 18.87 -2.88 -22.34
CA LEU A 10 17.45 -2.77 -22.64
C LEU A 10 16.86 -4.18 -22.56
N ILE A 11 16.31 -4.55 -21.40
CA ILE A 11 15.53 -5.79 -21.26
C ILE A 11 14.12 -5.48 -21.78
N ILE A 12 13.83 -5.97 -22.99
CA ILE A 12 12.49 -5.98 -23.56
C ILE A 12 11.76 -7.17 -22.95
N SER A 13 11.01 -6.94 -21.87
CA SER A 13 10.06 -7.92 -21.36
C SER A 13 8.81 -7.89 -22.25
N VAL A 14 8.64 -8.93 -23.07
CA VAL A 14 7.43 -9.15 -23.88
C VAL A 14 6.34 -9.65 -22.95
N LEU A 15 5.43 -8.74 -22.58
CA LEU A 15 4.22 -9.05 -21.80
C LEU A 15 3.18 -9.69 -22.74
N PHE A 16 2.98 -11.01 -22.61
CA PHE A 16 1.82 -11.67 -23.20
C PHE A 16 0.61 -11.43 -22.30
N ILE A 17 -0.20 -10.43 -22.65
CA ILE A 17 -1.54 -10.25 -22.11
C ILE A 17 -2.46 -11.26 -22.81
N ALA A 18 -2.90 -12.29 -22.09
CA ALA A 18 -4.05 -13.09 -22.46
C ALA A 18 -5.20 -12.76 -21.52
N LEU A 19 -6.11 -11.89 -21.99
CA LEU A 19 -7.43 -11.68 -21.41
C LEU A 19 -8.38 -12.77 -21.93
N GLY A 20 -9.14 -13.39 -21.02
CA GLY A 20 -10.22 -14.30 -21.39
C GLY A 20 -10.91 -14.97 -20.19
N ASN A 21 -11.68 -14.19 -19.44
CA ASN A 21 -12.67 -14.72 -18.49
C ASN A 21 -13.84 -15.39 -19.23
N ALA A 22 -14.30 -16.56 -18.75
CA ALA A 22 -15.71 -16.84 -18.50
C ALA A 22 -15.93 -18.21 -17.80
N ASN A 23 -16.68 -18.16 -16.70
CA ASN A 23 -17.30 -19.27 -15.96
C ASN A 23 -18.05 -20.28 -16.84
N VAL A 24 -18.12 -21.54 -16.40
CA VAL A 24 -19.36 -22.33 -16.14
C VAL A 24 -18.99 -23.68 -15.50
N SER A 25 -19.56 -23.96 -14.33
CA SER A 25 -19.63 -25.28 -13.70
C SER A 25 -20.54 -26.23 -14.47
N ILE A 26 -20.24 -27.53 -14.51
CA ILE A 26 -21.14 -28.69 -14.32
C ILE A 26 -20.31 -29.99 -14.43
N ALA A 27 -20.56 -30.92 -13.50
CA ALA A 27 -20.00 -32.26 -13.42
C ALA A 27 -20.44 -33.20 -14.56
N GLN A 28 -19.55 -34.08 -15.04
CA GLN A 28 -19.88 -35.49 -15.34
C GLN A 28 -18.65 -36.33 -15.65
N GLU A 29 -18.55 -37.50 -15.02
CA GLU A 29 -17.66 -38.60 -15.36
C GLU A 29 -17.84 -39.06 -16.82
N ARG A 30 -16.74 -39.33 -17.54
CA ARG A 30 -16.61 -40.53 -18.39
C ARG A 30 -15.19 -40.74 -18.90
N ASP A 31 -14.67 -41.90 -18.55
CA ASP A 31 -13.57 -42.63 -19.18
C ASP A 31 -13.88 -42.94 -20.66
N THR A 32 -12.91 -42.72 -21.56
CA THR A 32 -12.48 -43.64 -22.64
C THR A 32 -11.48 -42.97 -23.58
N THR A 33 -10.24 -43.44 -23.50
CA THR A 33 -9.37 -43.84 -24.63
C THR A 33 -9.51 -43.08 -25.96
N ASN A 34 -8.50 -42.28 -26.32
CA ASN A 34 -8.21 -42.02 -27.74
C ASN A 34 -6.71 -41.76 -27.99
N LYS A 35 -6.10 -42.72 -28.68
CA LYS A 35 -4.74 -42.66 -29.25
C LYS A 35 -4.75 -41.83 -30.54
N LEU A 36 -3.74 -41.00 -30.73
CA LEU A 36 -3.25 -40.51 -32.03
C LEU A 36 -1.70 -40.45 -32.01
N PRO A 37 -1.02 -40.46 -33.17
CA PRO A 37 -0.06 -41.51 -33.51
C PRO A 37 1.42 -41.16 -33.29
N GLU A 38 2.22 -42.24 -33.20
CA GLU A 38 3.68 -42.27 -33.27
C GLU A 38 4.18 -41.67 -34.59
N VAL A 39 5.13 -40.73 -34.49
CA VAL A 39 6.02 -40.35 -35.57
C VAL A 39 7.39 -40.92 -35.23
N GLU A 40 7.84 -41.86 -36.06
CA GLU A 40 9.21 -42.36 -36.10
C GLU A 40 10.17 -41.19 -36.36
N ILE A 41 11.06 -40.92 -35.40
CA ILE A 41 12.30 -40.18 -35.65
C ILE A 41 13.41 -41.21 -35.59
N GLY A 42 14.01 -41.46 -36.75
CA GLY A 42 15.06 -42.43 -36.97
C GLY A 42 16.30 -42.18 -36.12
N SER A 43 16.99 -43.27 -35.85
CA SER A 43 18.27 -43.37 -35.16
C SER A 43 19.26 -42.27 -35.55
N LEU A 44 19.66 -41.46 -34.59
CA LEU A 44 20.94 -40.78 -34.61
C LEU A 44 21.77 -41.26 -33.43
N ASP A 45 22.81 -41.99 -33.83
CA ASP A 45 24.00 -42.41 -33.12
C ASP A 45 24.48 -41.40 -32.08
N THR A 46 24.46 -41.77 -30.80
CA THR A 46 25.11 -41.04 -29.70
C THR A 46 26.37 -41.78 -29.25
N SER A 47 27.30 -41.96 -30.18
CA SER A 47 28.69 -42.23 -29.87
C SER A 47 29.54 -41.04 -30.32
N ASP A 48 29.49 -39.98 -29.50
CA ASP A 48 30.47 -38.89 -29.38
C ASP A 48 29.77 -37.62 -28.84
N VAL A 49 29.46 -37.63 -27.54
CA VAL A 49 29.31 -36.37 -26.78
C VAL A 49 30.25 -36.49 -25.60
N ILE A 50 31.40 -35.85 -25.76
CA ILE A 50 32.32 -35.50 -24.68
C ILE A 50 31.49 -34.70 -23.67
N ALA A 51 31.43 -35.21 -22.44
CA ALA A 51 30.95 -34.47 -21.30
C ALA A 51 31.91 -33.29 -21.08
N GLU A 52 31.56 -32.12 -21.63
CA GLU A 52 31.93 -30.87 -20.99
C GLU A 52 30.95 -30.70 -19.82
N GLU A 53 31.39 -31.18 -18.65
CA GLU A 53 30.92 -30.66 -17.37
C GLU A 53 31.04 -29.13 -17.45
N VAL A 54 29.89 -28.46 -17.52
CA VAL A 54 29.81 -27.05 -17.17
C VAL A 54 30.15 -26.99 -15.69
N ALA A 55 31.40 -26.63 -15.39
CA ALA A 55 31.81 -26.25 -14.07
C ALA A 55 30.83 -25.19 -13.56
N GLN A 56 30.00 -25.55 -12.59
CA GLN A 56 29.42 -24.57 -11.69
C GLN A 56 30.61 -23.92 -10.98
N ASP A 57 30.80 -22.62 -11.21
CA ASP A 57 31.68 -21.81 -10.38
C ASP A 57 31.25 -21.98 -8.92
N LYS A 58 32.05 -22.75 -8.17
CA LYS A 58 32.07 -22.71 -6.70
C LYS A 58 32.28 -21.25 -6.29
N PRO A 59 31.59 -20.73 -5.26
CA PRO A 59 31.99 -19.48 -4.64
C PRO A 59 33.43 -19.65 -4.15
N ALA A 60 34.35 -18.88 -4.71
CA ALA A 60 35.80 -19.02 -4.52
C ALA A 60 36.32 -18.41 -3.20
N GLU A 61 35.55 -18.43 -2.11
CA GLU A 61 35.91 -17.76 -0.86
C GLU A 61 35.91 -18.63 0.41
N VAL A 62 35.71 -19.95 0.32
CA VAL A 62 35.88 -20.87 1.48
C VAL A 62 37.37 -21.14 1.81
N GLU A 63 38.32 -20.63 1.02
CA GLU A 63 39.74 -21.02 1.11
C GLU A 63 40.61 -20.26 2.13
N ASN A 64 40.09 -19.32 2.93
CA ASN A 64 40.90 -18.56 3.91
C ASN A 64 40.27 -18.46 5.30
N LEU A 65 39.73 -19.56 5.81
CA LEU A 65 39.43 -19.70 7.24
C LEU A 65 40.76 -19.82 8.02
N GLU A 66 41.00 -18.93 9.01
CA GLU A 66 42.21 -18.97 9.85
C GLU A 66 42.16 -20.23 10.73
N GLU A 67 42.69 -21.38 10.27
CA GLU A 67 42.47 -22.68 10.93
C GLU A 67 42.64 -22.61 12.47
N ILE A 68 41.64 -23.08 13.23
CA ILE A 68 41.84 -23.33 14.67
C ILE A 68 43.04 -24.25 14.75
N PRO A 69 44.11 -23.90 15.49
CA PRO A 69 45.30 -24.73 15.55
C PRO A 69 44.90 -26.14 15.97
N THR A 70 45.25 -27.12 15.14
CA THR A 70 44.97 -28.53 15.40
C THR A 70 45.81 -29.00 16.59
N THR A 71 45.46 -30.12 17.20
CA THR A 71 46.33 -30.73 18.22
C THR A 71 47.73 -31.01 17.64
N ASP A 72 47.85 -31.37 16.36
CA ASP A 72 49.15 -31.59 15.72
C ASP A 72 49.98 -30.29 15.62
N ASP A 73 49.34 -29.15 15.33
CA ASP A 73 49.99 -27.83 15.36
C ASP A 73 50.40 -27.42 16.78
N LEU A 74 49.53 -27.70 17.75
CA LEU A 74 49.80 -27.46 19.17
C LEU A 74 50.95 -28.34 19.67
N MET A 75 51.03 -29.61 19.26
CA MET A 75 52.09 -30.54 19.64
C MET A 75 53.45 -30.21 18.99
N GLN A 76 53.45 -29.55 17.83
CA GLN A 76 54.68 -29.04 17.20
C GLN A 76 55.19 -27.75 17.88
N ASN A 77 54.35 -27.08 18.68
CA ASN A 77 54.73 -25.87 19.41
C ASN A 77 55.48 -26.22 20.72
N PRO A 78 56.77 -25.85 20.87
CA PRO A 78 57.56 -26.20 22.05
C PRO A 78 57.06 -25.57 23.36
N ASN A 79 56.15 -24.60 23.29
CA ASN A 79 55.55 -23.95 24.46
C ASN A 79 54.26 -24.63 24.95
N VAL A 80 53.74 -25.62 24.21
CA VAL A 80 52.57 -26.40 24.58
C VAL A 80 53.03 -27.68 25.25
N LEU A 81 52.49 -27.95 26.44
CA LEU A 81 52.82 -29.13 27.22
C LEU A 81 51.54 -29.91 27.52
N GLU A 82 51.57 -31.21 27.25
CA GLU A 82 50.54 -32.15 27.72
C GLU A 82 50.53 -32.16 29.25
N LYS A 83 49.34 -32.05 29.84
CA LYS A 83 49.14 -32.17 31.29
C LYS A 83 48.48 -33.50 31.61
N SER A 84 49.24 -34.42 32.21
CA SER A 84 48.67 -35.63 32.80
C SER A 84 47.77 -35.25 33.97
N VAL A 85 46.50 -35.67 33.97
CA VAL A 85 45.56 -35.43 35.08
C VAL A 85 45.72 -36.52 36.15
N ALA A 86 46.95 -36.64 36.64
CA ALA A 86 47.27 -37.36 37.86
C ALA A 86 47.60 -36.27 38.88
N ASP A 87 46.59 -35.85 39.66
CA ASP A 87 46.66 -35.15 40.96
C ASP A 87 45.35 -34.36 41.15
N SER A 88 44.25 -35.09 41.33
CA SER A 88 43.08 -34.54 42.01
C SER A 88 43.09 -35.07 43.43
N ASP A 89 43.08 -34.18 44.42
CA ASP A 89 43.00 -34.51 45.86
C ASP A 89 41.60 -35.02 46.28
N ASP A 90 40.68 -35.21 45.32
CA ASP A 90 39.33 -35.71 45.55
C ASP A 90 39.31 -37.24 45.57
N SER A 91 39.17 -37.81 46.78
CA SER A 91 39.16 -39.24 47.04
C SER A 91 37.97 -40.01 46.45
N ASP A 92 36.95 -39.31 45.93
CA ASP A 92 35.79 -39.92 45.27
C ASP A 92 35.93 -40.02 43.74
N LEU A 93 37.05 -39.56 43.17
CA LEU A 93 37.34 -39.72 41.75
C LEU A 93 37.91 -41.11 41.48
N THR A 94 37.09 -41.98 40.89
CA THR A 94 37.62 -43.08 40.08
C THR A 94 38.45 -42.43 38.97
N VAL A 95 39.78 -42.59 39.07
CA VAL A 95 40.75 -42.01 38.15
C VAL A 95 40.48 -42.55 36.75
N VAL A 96 39.78 -41.78 35.92
CA VAL A 96 39.85 -41.95 34.48
C VAL A 96 41.02 -41.09 34.04
N SER A 97 42.18 -41.72 33.92
CA SER A 97 43.41 -41.08 33.47
C SER A 97 43.17 -40.30 32.18
N SER A 98 43.74 -39.10 32.08
CA SER A 98 44.02 -38.46 30.78
C SER A 98 44.66 -39.52 29.87
N GLY A 99 44.09 -39.75 28.68
CA GLY A 99 44.54 -40.79 27.74
C GLY A 99 43.54 -41.91 27.40
N ALA A 100 42.34 -41.97 28.01
CA ALA A 100 41.31 -42.93 27.60
C ALA A 100 40.38 -42.40 26.49
N TYR A 101 40.02 -41.11 26.53
CA TYR A 101 39.14 -40.45 25.56
C TYR A 101 39.24 -38.90 25.56
N TRP A 102 40.23 -38.34 26.26
CA TRP A 102 40.53 -36.90 26.26
C TRP A 102 41.95 -36.60 26.78
N THR A 103 42.47 -35.44 26.40
CA THR A 103 43.77 -34.87 26.81
C THR A 103 43.65 -33.35 27.03
N LEU A 104 44.33 -32.82 28.04
CA LEU A 104 44.39 -31.38 28.31
C LEU A 104 45.79 -30.84 27.95
N TYR A 105 45.83 -29.81 27.13
CA TYR A 105 47.03 -29.10 26.73
C TYR A 105 47.09 -27.73 27.40
N TYR A 106 48.28 -27.35 27.87
CA TYR A 106 48.54 -26.01 28.39
C TYR A 106 49.58 -25.31 27.53
N ASN A 107 49.22 -24.17 26.98
CA ASN A 107 50.13 -23.30 26.24
C ASN A 107 50.73 -22.26 27.19
N SER A 108 52.02 -22.42 27.49
CA SER A 108 52.73 -21.53 28.42
C SER A 108 53.06 -20.14 27.85
N ALA A 109 53.01 -19.97 26.53
CA ALA A 109 53.33 -18.70 25.88
C ALA A 109 52.21 -17.66 26.05
N ASN A 110 50.96 -18.10 26.07
CA ASN A 110 49.77 -17.26 26.20
C ASN A 110 48.92 -17.59 27.45
N GLY A 111 49.24 -18.68 28.15
CA GLY A 111 48.58 -19.07 29.40
C GLY A 111 47.23 -19.76 29.20
N GLU A 112 47.02 -20.41 28.06
CA GLU A 112 45.72 -20.95 27.65
C GLU A 112 45.65 -22.46 27.78
N TYR A 113 44.44 -23.00 27.96
CA TYR A 113 44.19 -24.43 27.97
C TYR A 113 43.33 -24.85 26.78
N SER A 114 43.70 -25.99 26.18
CA SER A 114 42.92 -26.64 25.12
C SER A 114 42.56 -28.05 25.56
N LEU A 115 41.33 -28.48 25.30
CA LEU A 115 40.83 -29.82 25.58
C LEU A 115 40.65 -30.58 24.27
N ARG A 116 41.37 -31.68 24.09
CA ARG A 116 41.14 -32.63 23.01
C ARG A 116 40.28 -33.80 23.51
N MET A 117 39.29 -34.21 22.74
CA MET A 117 38.44 -35.37 22.98
C MET A 117 38.55 -36.32 21.77
N PHE A 118 38.65 -37.62 22.02
CA PHE A 118 38.87 -38.63 20.96
C PHE A 118 38.36 -40.01 21.41
N GLY A 119 38.19 -40.95 20.47
CA GLY A 119 37.71 -42.29 20.77
C GLY A 119 36.28 -42.29 21.34
N ASN A 120 35.99 -43.17 22.30
CA ASN A 120 34.64 -43.27 22.88
C ASN A 120 34.45 -42.25 24.00
N VAL A 121 33.98 -41.05 23.64
CA VAL A 121 33.64 -40.02 24.61
C VAL A 121 32.38 -40.48 25.38
N PRO A 122 32.35 -40.37 26.72
CA PRO A 122 31.18 -40.71 27.52
C PRO A 122 29.92 -39.91 27.10
N SER A 123 28.80 -40.19 27.76
CA SER A 123 27.55 -39.43 27.56
C SER A 123 27.32 -38.35 28.63
N SER A 124 28.29 -38.14 29.53
CA SER A 124 28.26 -37.12 30.57
C SER A 124 29.65 -36.56 30.88
N LYS A 125 29.70 -35.27 31.22
CA LYS A 125 30.94 -34.55 31.51
C LYS A 125 31.72 -35.23 32.67
N PRO A 126 32.99 -35.61 32.46
CA PRO A 126 33.84 -36.13 33.54
C PRO A 126 34.03 -35.09 34.67
N SER A 127 33.90 -35.51 35.92
CA SER A 127 34.11 -34.64 37.09
C SER A 127 35.53 -34.07 37.17
N ALA A 128 36.51 -34.78 36.62
CA ALA A 128 37.91 -34.32 36.50
C ALA A 128 38.07 -33.01 35.72
N TRP A 129 37.11 -32.65 34.86
CA TRP A 129 37.18 -31.39 34.09
C TRP A 129 36.83 -30.16 34.93
N ASN A 130 36.14 -30.33 36.07
CA ASN A 130 35.60 -29.23 36.86
C ASN A 130 36.65 -28.19 37.28
N SER A 131 37.88 -28.62 37.56
CA SER A 131 38.99 -27.73 37.93
C SER A 131 39.54 -26.88 36.78
N TYR A 132 39.23 -27.24 35.52
CA TYR A 132 39.80 -26.62 34.32
C TYR A 132 38.79 -25.82 33.49
N LEU A 133 37.49 -25.93 33.78
CA LEU A 133 36.42 -25.30 33.00
C LEU A 133 36.63 -23.80 32.79
N ASN A 134 37.10 -23.10 33.82
CA ASN A 134 37.33 -21.65 33.81
C ASN A 134 38.60 -21.24 33.04
N SER A 135 39.31 -22.18 32.42
CA SER A 135 40.58 -21.92 31.75
C SER A 135 40.67 -22.54 30.35
N ILE A 136 39.77 -23.47 30.01
CA ILE A 136 39.71 -24.09 28.68
C ILE A 136 39.08 -23.09 27.70
N LYS A 137 39.89 -22.67 26.72
CA LYS A 137 39.50 -21.75 25.65
C LYS A 137 39.22 -22.44 24.33
N HIS A 138 39.83 -23.60 24.09
CA HIS A 138 39.69 -24.31 22.82
C HIS A 138 39.30 -25.75 23.09
N ILE A 139 38.30 -26.25 22.37
CA ILE A 139 37.88 -27.64 22.42
C ILE A 139 37.99 -28.24 21.04
N GLU A 140 38.68 -29.36 20.95
CA GLU A 140 38.85 -30.13 19.71
C GLU A 140 38.31 -31.54 19.95
N ILE A 141 37.44 -32.00 19.07
CA ILE A 141 36.90 -33.35 19.08
C ILE A 141 37.19 -33.96 17.72
N GLU A 142 38.00 -35.01 17.72
CA GLU A 142 38.52 -35.61 16.49
C GLU A 142 38.55 -37.13 16.65
N GLU A 143 38.24 -37.87 15.58
CA GLU A 143 38.21 -39.34 15.57
C GLU A 143 37.40 -39.92 16.75
N ALA A 144 36.31 -39.24 17.14
CA ALA A 144 35.53 -39.57 18.32
C ALA A 144 34.18 -40.21 17.98
N THR A 145 33.72 -41.15 18.80
CA THR A 145 32.32 -41.56 18.83
C THR A 145 31.62 -40.85 19.98
N LEU A 146 30.62 -40.05 19.61
CA LEU A 146 29.90 -39.16 20.49
C LEU A 146 28.46 -39.66 20.65
N THR A 147 28.03 -39.89 21.90
CA THR A 147 26.69 -40.42 22.18
C THR A 147 26.04 -39.71 23.36
N GLY A 148 24.71 -39.67 23.37
CA GLY A 148 23.94 -39.04 24.43
C GLY A 148 23.76 -37.55 24.22
N SER A 149 23.52 -36.81 25.29
CA SER A 149 23.12 -35.41 25.18
C SER A 149 24.30 -34.46 25.16
N PHE A 150 24.52 -33.76 24.05
CA PHE A 150 25.54 -32.72 23.94
C PHE A 150 25.27 -31.53 24.87
N ALA A 151 23.99 -31.22 25.09
CA ALA A 151 23.58 -30.30 26.14
C ALA A 151 24.11 -30.70 27.54
N SER A 152 24.30 -31.99 27.83
CA SER A 152 24.87 -32.40 29.13
C SER A 152 26.34 -32.00 29.32
N TYR A 153 27.06 -31.84 28.21
CA TYR A 153 28.46 -31.40 28.18
C TYR A 153 28.59 -29.90 28.22
N PHE A 154 27.84 -29.25 27.33
CA PHE A 154 28.09 -27.86 26.96
C PHE A 154 26.90 -26.95 27.23
N ARG A 155 25.83 -27.36 27.92
CA ARG A 155 24.71 -26.43 28.18
C ARG A 155 25.19 -25.19 28.93
N ASP A 156 24.84 -24.03 28.38
CA ASP A 156 25.30 -22.71 28.85
C ASP A 156 26.82 -22.62 28.86
N THR A 157 27.40 -23.35 27.91
CA THR A 157 28.79 -23.78 27.73
C THR A 157 29.42 -24.55 28.88
N GLY A 158 29.15 -24.29 30.15
CA GLY A 158 29.90 -24.91 31.25
C GLY A 158 31.42 -24.64 31.23
N PHE A 159 31.94 -24.00 30.17
CA PHE A 159 33.29 -23.53 29.88
C PHE A 159 33.20 -22.02 29.66
N PRO A 160 33.23 -21.19 30.74
CA PRO A 160 32.85 -19.78 30.66
C PRO A 160 33.82 -18.88 29.87
N VAL A 161 34.97 -19.41 29.47
CA VAL A 161 36.00 -18.70 28.69
C VAL A 161 36.24 -19.35 27.33
N LEU A 162 35.31 -20.18 26.85
CA LEU A 162 35.43 -20.91 25.59
C LEU A 162 35.42 -19.94 24.40
N GLU A 163 36.49 -19.95 23.61
CA GLU A 163 36.67 -19.09 22.44
C GLU A 163 36.52 -19.86 21.13
N SER A 164 36.86 -21.16 21.07
CA SER A 164 36.63 -21.97 19.87
C SER A 164 36.30 -23.45 20.10
N VAL A 165 35.57 -24.04 19.15
CA VAL A 165 35.23 -25.47 19.11
C VAL A 165 35.47 -26.03 17.70
N ARG A 166 36.13 -27.18 17.61
CA ARG A 166 36.34 -27.95 16.38
C ARG A 166 35.83 -29.38 16.58
N ILE A 167 34.97 -29.88 15.70
CA ILE A 167 34.42 -31.25 15.69
C ILE A 167 34.54 -31.81 14.29
N GLU A 168 35.49 -32.72 14.08
CA GLU A 168 35.79 -33.30 12.77
C GLU A 168 35.99 -34.81 12.87
N GLN A 169 35.71 -35.55 11.80
CA GLN A 169 35.96 -37.00 11.72
C GLN A 169 35.31 -37.78 12.87
N CYS A 170 34.19 -37.28 13.39
CA CYS A 170 33.47 -37.90 14.50
C CYS A 170 32.25 -38.68 14.01
N ASN A 171 31.92 -39.76 14.72
CA ASN A 171 30.60 -40.39 14.63
C ASN A 171 29.62 -39.65 15.54
N LEU A 172 28.68 -38.93 14.91
CA LEU A 172 27.67 -38.11 15.60
C LEU A 172 26.27 -38.75 15.64
N SER A 173 26.09 -39.97 15.11
CA SER A 173 24.78 -40.63 15.04
C SER A 173 24.05 -40.73 16.39
N GLY A 174 24.79 -40.86 17.50
CA GLY A 174 24.24 -41.02 18.84
C GLY A 174 24.00 -39.71 19.59
N VAL A 175 24.32 -38.55 19.01
CA VAL A 175 24.13 -37.24 19.63
C VAL A 175 22.64 -36.86 19.60
N THR A 176 22.09 -36.45 20.75
CA THR A 176 20.63 -36.25 20.90
C THR A 176 20.17 -34.78 20.89
N PRO A 177 20.66 -33.89 21.79
CA PRO A 177 20.54 -32.46 21.46
C PRO A 177 21.83 -31.64 21.58
N PHE A 178 21.98 -30.67 20.67
CA PHE A 178 22.92 -29.53 20.79
C PHE A 178 22.34 -28.35 21.58
N ALA A 179 21.20 -28.56 22.25
CA ALA A 179 20.48 -27.50 22.95
C ALA A 179 21.38 -26.72 23.92
N ARG A 180 21.51 -25.41 23.68
CA ARG A 180 22.33 -24.45 24.46
C ARG A 180 23.81 -24.82 24.59
N ALA A 181 24.35 -25.67 23.70
CA ALA A 181 25.72 -26.17 23.79
C ALA A 181 26.79 -25.07 23.62
N PHE A 182 26.57 -24.09 22.76
CA PHE A 182 27.55 -23.07 22.42
C PHE A 182 27.02 -21.65 22.69
N SER A 183 26.11 -21.55 23.66
CA SER A 183 25.52 -20.29 24.11
C SER A 183 26.44 -19.57 25.09
N THR A 184 27.45 -18.85 24.57
CA THR A 184 28.36 -18.01 25.38
C THR A 184 28.88 -16.80 24.61
N SER A 185 29.00 -15.66 25.29
CA SER A 185 29.53 -14.40 24.74
C SER A 185 31.05 -14.38 24.45
N THR A 186 31.76 -15.47 24.75
CA THR A 186 33.22 -15.58 24.55
C THR A 186 33.59 -16.31 23.27
N LEU A 187 32.65 -17.08 22.72
CA LEU A 187 32.84 -17.93 21.56
C LEU A 187 33.02 -17.07 20.31
N GLN A 188 34.09 -17.34 19.58
CA GLN A 188 34.50 -16.63 18.37
C GLN A 188 34.40 -17.50 17.13
N LYS A 189 34.63 -18.81 17.28
CA LYS A 189 34.76 -19.72 16.15
C LYS A 189 34.23 -21.12 16.42
N VAL A 190 33.44 -21.69 15.51
CA VAL A 190 33.01 -23.08 15.56
C VAL A 190 33.13 -23.75 14.19
N ILE A 191 33.79 -24.91 14.16
CA ILE A 191 33.90 -25.75 12.96
C ILE A 191 33.33 -27.13 13.30
N ILE A 192 32.30 -27.55 12.58
CA ILE A 192 31.71 -28.89 12.63
C ILE A 192 31.57 -29.38 11.20
N ARG A 193 32.51 -30.20 10.74
CA ARG A 193 32.58 -30.72 9.36
C ARG A 193 33.11 -32.14 9.31
N ASP A 194 33.05 -32.79 8.15
CA ASP A 194 33.64 -34.11 7.92
C ASP A 194 33.27 -35.18 8.96
N ASN A 195 32.01 -35.21 9.41
CA ASN A 195 31.51 -36.17 10.41
C ASN A 195 30.69 -37.28 9.76
N ASP A 196 30.71 -38.46 10.39
CA ASP A 196 30.04 -39.67 9.93
C ASP A 196 28.75 -39.97 10.71
N TYR A 197 27.78 -40.54 9.99
CA TYR A 197 26.48 -40.98 10.54
C TYR A 197 26.19 -42.44 10.18
N PRO A 198 26.91 -43.43 10.76
CA PRO A 198 26.73 -44.85 10.43
C PRO A 198 25.36 -45.42 10.80
N THR A 199 24.62 -44.77 11.70
CA THR A 199 23.20 -45.04 11.97
C THR A 199 22.37 -43.77 11.80
N ALA A 200 21.06 -43.92 11.68
CA ALA A 200 20.14 -42.79 11.60
C ALA A 200 20.44 -41.74 12.69
N PRO A 201 20.47 -40.44 12.34
CA PRO A 201 20.79 -39.38 13.29
C PRO A 201 19.77 -39.34 14.43
N SER A 202 20.26 -39.17 15.66
CA SER A 202 19.42 -39.01 16.85
C SER A 202 19.22 -37.55 17.26
N LEU A 203 19.70 -36.61 16.45
CA LEU A 203 19.70 -35.18 16.74
C LEU A 203 18.31 -34.60 16.50
N LEU A 204 17.58 -34.33 17.58
CA LEU A 204 16.19 -33.85 17.50
C LEU A 204 16.05 -32.33 17.70
N THR A 205 17.03 -31.69 18.33
CA THR A 205 16.96 -30.25 18.65
C THR A 205 18.32 -29.57 18.65
N MET A 206 18.33 -28.37 18.05
CA MET A 206 19.44 -27.40 18.05
C MET A 206 19.06 -26.11 18.79
N GLU A 207 18.09 -26.20 19.70
CA GLU A 207 17.54 -25.05 20.42
C GLU A 207 18.64 -24.20 21.10
N SER A 208 18.68 -22.91 20.80
CA SER A 208 19.64 -21.97 21.39
C SER A 208 21.11 -22.39 21.25
N MET A 209 21.46 -23.20 20.25
CA MET A 209 22.82 -23.77 20.12
C MET A 209 23.90 -22.68 20.22
N PHE A 210 23.73 -21.55 19.53
CA PHE A 210 24.65 -20.40 19.54
C PHE A 210 24.03 -19.14 20.16
N SER A 211 22.97 -19.29 20.95
CA SER A 211 22.27 -18.11 21.49
C SER A 211 23.21 -17.19 22.29
N ASN A 212 23.20 -15.90 21.99
CA ASN A 212 24.04 -14.84 22.56
C ASN A 212 25.55 -15.05 22.36
N ALA A 213 25.96 -15.83 21.36
CA ALA A 213 27.36 -15.91 20.91
C ALA A 213 27.76 -14.65 20.13
N ASN A 214 27.75 -13.51 20.82
CA ASN A 214 27.91 -12.17 20.23
C ASN A 214 29.32 -11.84 19.73
N LYS A 215 30.28 -12.76 19.87
CA LYS A 215 31.62 -12.67 19.29
C LYS A 215 31.86 -13.69 18.18
N LEU A 216 30.89 -14.56 17.88
CA LEU A 216 31.00 -15.59 16.86
C LEU A 216 31.09 -14.91 15.50
N THR A 217 32.23 -15.07 14.83
CA THR A 217 32.49 -14.50 13.50
C THR A 217 32.74 -15.57 12.45
N GLU A 218 33.14 -16.77 12.87
CA GLU A 218 33.50 -17.84 11.96
C GLU A 218 32.78 -19.14 12.33
N LEU A 219 32.05 -19.69 11.36
CA LEU A 219 31.12 -20.79 11.58
C LEU A 219 31.08 -21.70 10.35
N ASP A 220 31.35 -22.98 10.57
CA ASP A 220 31.13 -24.05 9.58
C ASP A 220 30.32 -25.16 10.26
N LEU A 221 29.16 -25.49 9.69
CA LEU A 221 28.23 -26.49 10.19
C LEU A 221 27.95 -27.61 9.16
N SER A 222 28.77 -27.71 8.11
CA SER A 222 28.58 -28.65 7.00
C SER A 222 28.59 -30.13 7.41
N GLY A 223 29.15 -30.46 8.58
CA GLY A 223 29.20 -31.80 9.13
C GLY A 223 28.05 -32.15 10.07
N LEU A 224 26.97 -31.35 10.11
CA LEU A 224 25.76 -31.67 10.86
C LEU A 224 24.69 -32.27 9.94
N ASP A 225 24.17 -33.43 10.33
CA ASP A 225 22.93 -34.00 9.78
C ASP A 225 21.71 -33.42 10.53
N THR A 226 20.94 -32.57 9.86
CA THR A 226 19.75 -31.89 10.42
C THR A 226 18.43 -32.58 10.07
N SER A 227 18.43 -33.70 9.34
CA SER A 227 17.22 -34.25 8.72
C SER A 227 16.14 -34.67 9.74
N ALA A 228 16.55 -34.96 10.97
CA ALA A 228 15.68 -35.34 12.09
C ALA A 228 15.39 -34.20 13.08
N VAL A 229 15.93 -33.00 12.87
CA VAL A 229 15.76 -31.86 13.77
C VAL A 229 14.33 -31.33 13.66
N THR A 230 13.64 -31.22 14.79
CA THR A 230 12.27 -30.69 14.83
C THR A 230 12.19 -29.26 15.35
N THR A 231 13.25 -28.75 15.98
CA THR A 231 13.30 -27.36 16.48
C THR A 231 14.68 -26.74 16.33
N MET A 232 14.69 -25.54 15.74
CA MET A 232 15.84 -24.64 15.59
C MET A 232 15.60 -23.31 16.31
N ARG A 233 14.69 -23.32 17.29
CA ARG A 233 14.37 -22.17 18.13
C ARG A 233 15.63 -21.52 18.69
N ASP A 234 15.74 -20.20 18.58
CA ASP A 234 16.82 -19.38 19.14
C ASP A 234 18.24 -19.77 18.65
N MET A 235 18.39 -20.62 17.62
CA MET A 235 19.66 -21.28 17.29
C MET A 235 20.83 -20.31 17.10
N PHE A 236 20.62 -19.21 16.36
CA PHE A 236 21.59 -18.14 16.12
C PHE A 236 21.19 -16.82 16.79
N SER A 237 20.22 -16.84 17.69
CA SER A 237 19.71 -15.63 18.35
C SER A 237 20.83 -14.84 19.03
N GLY A 238 21.01 -13.57 18.71
CA GLY A 238 22.03 -12.71 19.32
C GLY A 238 23.47 -12.95 18.84
N CYS A 239 23.66 -13.68 17.73
CA CYS A 239 24.96 -13.80 17.05
C CYS A 239 25.33 -12.50 16.29
N SER A 240 25.38 -11.38 17.02
CA SER A 240 25.54 -10.03 16.48
C SER A 240 26.89 -9.71 15.82
N ALA A 241 27.85 -10.65 15.83
CA ALA A 241 29.12 -10.52 15.16
C ALA A 241 29.21 -11.29 13.83
N LEU A 242 28.24 -12.18 13.52
CA LEU A 242 28.20 -12.92 12.26
C LEU A 242 27.86 -11.96 11.11
N GLU A 243 28.73 -11.96 10.10
CA GLU A 243 28.56 -11.19 8.85
C GLU A 243 28.08 -12.09 7.71
N GLU A 244 28.43 -13.38 7.75
CA GLU A 244 28.02 -14.40 6.78
C GLU A 244 27.58 -15.68 7.50
N LEU A 245 26.67 -16.43 6.87
CA LEU A 245 26.16 -17.68 7.40
C LEU A 245 25.71 -18.59 6.24
N ASP A 246 26.40 -19.72 6.07
CA ASP A 246 26.04 -20.76 5.09
C ASP A 246 25.23 -21.87 5.77
N LEU A 247 23.97 -22.03 5.33
CA LEU A 247 23.06 -23.09 5.77
C LEU A 247 22.58 -23.95 4.59
N SER A 248 23.25 -23.92 3.45
CA SER A 248 22.85 -24.63 2.22
C SER A 248 22.74 -26.16 2.40
N HIS A 249 23.46 -26.71 3.38
CA HIS A 249 23.44 -28.14 3.72
C HIS A 249 22.34 -28.54 4.71
N PHE A 250 21.57 -27.58 5.25
CA PHE A 250 20.53 -27.89 6.22
C PHE A 250 19.31 -28.49 5.51
N ASP A 251 18.88 -29.65 5.99
CA ASP A 251 17.54 -30.20 5.78
C ASP A 251 16.63 -29.68 6.90
N THR A 252 15.63 -28.88 6.54
CA THR A 252 14.63 -28.33 7.47
C THR A 252 13.25 -28.99 7.35
N SER A 253 13.10 -30.06 6.55
CA SER A 253 11.77 -30.63 6.24
C SER A 253 11.02 -31.15 7.49
N SER A 254 11.76 -31.50 8.54
CA SER A 254 11.23 -31.98 9.82
C SER A 254 11.04 -30.86 10.86
N VAL A 255 11.49 -29.63 10.59
CA VAL A 255 11.50 -28.53 11.56
C VAL A 255 10.09 -27.96 11.70
N THR A 256 9.58 -27.93 12.93
CA THR A 256 8.25 -27.38 13.24
C THR A 256 8.32 -26.03 13.96
N ASN A 257 9.49 -25.65 14.49
CA ASN A 257 9.68 -24.43 15.28
C ASN A 257 10.99 -23.71 14.90
N MET A 258 10.86 -22.50 14.35
CA MET A 258 11.95 -21.59 13.98
C MET A 258 11.90 -20.28 14.78
N ASN A 259 11.22 -20.28 15.94
CA ASN A 259 11.07 -19.10 16.80
C ASN A 259 12.43 -18.45 17.08
N ASN A 260 12.56 -17.17 16.76
CA ASN A 260 13.75 -16.35 17.06
C ASN A 260 15.07 -16.94 16.53
N MET A 261 15.04 -17.80 15.50
CA MET A 261 16.22 -18.52 15.01
C MET A 261 17.39 -17.60 14.70
N PHE A 262 17.14 -16.43 14.09
CA PHE A 262 18.14 -15.44 13.74
C PHE A 262 18.01 -14.11 14.51
N GLY A 263 17.05 -14.01 15.43
CA GLY A 263 16.73 -12.74 16.07
C GLY A 263 17.94 -12.09 16.75
N SER A 264 18.12 -10.79 16.57
CA SER A 264 19.25 -9.98 17.05
C SER A 264 20.62 -10.36 16.44
N SER A 265 20.64 -11.04 15.29
CA SER A 265 21.86 -11.23 14.47
C SER A 265 22.12 -9.98 13.63
N GLY A 266 22.47 -8.88 14.31
CA GLY A 266 22.43 -7.53 13.75
C GLY A 266 23.45 -7.18 12.67
N LYS A 267 24.31 -8.11 12.24
CA LYS A 267 25.34 -7.89 11.21
C LYS A 267 25.16 -8.69 9.92
N LEU A 268 24.21 -9.63 9.88
CA LEU A 268 23.89 -10.36 8.67
C LEU A 268 23.20 -9.41 7.69
N GLU A 269 23.89 -9.06 6.60
CA GLU A 269 23.35 -8.17 5.55
C GLU A 269 22.46 -8.93 4.57
N LYS A 270 22.82 -10.19 4.29
CA LYS A 270 22.11 -11.11 3.41
C LYS A 270 22.10 -12.51 4.01
N MET A 271 21.06 -13.28 3.72
CA MET A 271 20.98 -14.69 4.10
C MET A 271 20.33 -15.47 2.97
N ASP A 272 20.95 -16.60 2.61
CA ASP A 272 20.34 -17.58 1.73
C ASP A 272 19.47 -18.53 2.57
N VAL A 273 18.15 -18.42 2.41
CA VAL A 273 17.15 -19.32 3.01
C VAL A 273 16.37 -20.08 1.94
N SER A 274 16.90 -20.14 0.71
CA SER A 274 16.20 -20.73 -0.44
C SER A 274 16.04 -22.25 -0.33
N ASN A 275 16.89 -22.93 0.45
CA ASN A 275 16.84 -24.36 0.73
C ASN A 275 15.89 -24.74 1.87
N PHE A 276 15.27 -23.78 2.55
CA PHE A 276 14.41 -24.07 3.70
C PHE A 276 13.07 -24.63 3.22
N ASP A 277 12.79 -25.88 3.59
CA ASP A 277 11.44 -26.43 3.60
C ASP A 277 10.72 -25.96 4.87
N THR A 278 9.71 -25.10 4.70
CA THR A 278 8.90 -24.55 5.79
C THR A 278 7.52 -25.21 5.94
N SER A 279 7.21 -26.24 5.13
CA SER A 279 5.87 -26.85 5.06
C SER A 279 5.38 -27.45 6.39
N SER A 280 6.32 -27.84 7.26
CA SER A 280 6.04 -28.36 8.61
C SER A 280 6.13 -27.30 9.72
N VAL A 281 6.56 -26.08 9.40
CA VAL A 281 6.80 -25.03 10.40
C VAL A 281 5.47 -24.48 10.90
N THR A 282 5.33 -24.42 12.22
CA THR A 282 4.11 -23.93 12.91
C THR A 282 4.34 -22.63 13.67
N ASP A 283 5.60 -22.32 14.01
CA ASP A 283 6.01 -21.13 14.78
C ASP A 283 7.24 -20.48 14.13
N MET A 284 7.04 -19.27 13.59
CA MET A 284 8.08 -18.40 13.01
C MET A 284 8.25 -17.11 13.83
N SER A 285 7.69 -17.04 15.03
CA SER A 285 7.69 -15.80 15.80
C SER A 285 9.11 -15.31 16.08
N TYR A 286 9.34 -14.02 15.89
CA TYR A 286 10.62 -13.34 16.05
C TYR A 286 11.78 -13.86 15.19
N MET A 287 11.55 -14.71 14.18
CA MET A 287 12.61 -15.39 13.44
C MET A 287 13.75 -14.47 12.99
N PHE A 288 13.43 -13.25 12.53
CA PHE A 288 14.38 -12.21 12.12
C PHE A 288 14.32 -10.94 12.98
N ALA A 289 13.73 -11.00 14.17
CA ALA A 289 13.55 -9.83 15.02
C ALA A 289 14.86 -9.11 15.33
N ASN A 290 14.96 -7.81 15.05
CA ASN A 290 16.15 -6.98 15.23
C ASN A 290 17.37 -7.41 14.39
N CYS A 291 17.16 -8.03 13.22
CA CYS A 291 18.22 -8.15 12.20
C CYS A 291 18.41 -6.80 11.50
N THR A 292 19.02 -5.85 12.20
CA THR A 292 19.04 -4.43 11.80
C THR A 292 19.83 -4.13 10.54
N SER A 293 20.73 -5.03 10.12
CA SER A 293 21.53 -4.87 8.89
C SER A 293 21.01 -5.69 7.71
N LEU A 294 19.96 -6.51 7.89
CA LEU A 294 19.40 -7.33 6.82
C LEU A 294 18.76 -6.43 5.77
N GLU A 295 19.29 -6.45 4.55
CA GLU A 295 18.84 -5.60 3.43
C GLU A 295 17.86 -6.33 2.50
N GLU A 296 18.13 -7.61 2.25
CA GLU A 296 17.43 -8.45 1.27
C GLU A 296 17.18 -9.84 1.86
N LEU A 297 15.97 -10.38 1.64
CA LEU A 297 15.60 -11.73 2.05
C LEU A 297 14.60 -12.33 1.05
N ASP A 298 15.00 -13.42 0.38
CA ASP A 298 14.12 -14.17 -0.51
C ASP A 298 13.35 -15.25 0.27
N VAL A 299 12.04 -15.06 0.42
CA VAL A 299 11.11 -16.00 1.07
C VAL A 299 10.08 -16.58 0.09
N SER A 300 10.33 -16.47 -1.21
CA SER A 300 9.37 -16.86 -2.26
C SER A 300 9.04 -18.36 -2.30
N ASN A 301 9.95 -19.21 -1.80
CA ASN A 301 9.75 -20.67 -1.71
C ASN A 301 9.06 -21.14 -0.43
N TRP A 302 8.77 -20.23 0.51
CA TRP A 302 8.20 -20.63 1.80
C TRP A 302 6.74 -21.07 1.65
N ASP A 303 6.46 -22.26 2.17
CA ASP A 303 5.10 -22.74 2.46
C ASP A 303 4.74 -22.36 3.89
N THR A 304 3.83 -21.40 4.06
CA THR A 304 3.38 -20.93 5.39
C THR A 304 2.03 -21.50 5.81
N SER A 305 1.45 -22.44 5.06
CA SER A 305 0.08 -22.95 5.28
C SER A 305 -0.12 -23.62 6.66
N SER A 306 0.95 -24.16 7.24
CA SER A 306 0.98 -24.75 8.58
C SER A 306 1.29 -23.75 9.70
N VAL A 307 1.70 -22.52 9.38
CA VAL A 307 2.16 -21.53 10.37
C VAL A 307 0.95 -20.97 11.13
N THR A 308 1.06 -20.96 12.47
CA THR A 308 0.01 -20.44 13.36
C THR A 308 0.44 -19.19 14.12
N ASN A 309 1.75 -18.94 14.22
CA ASN A 309 2.35 -17.84 14.96
C ASN A 309 3.45 -17.13 14.14
N MET A 310 3.17 -15.88 13.77
CA MET A 310 4.08 -14.95 13.09
C MET A 310 4.32 -13.68 13.93
N TYR A 311 4.21 -13.80 15.25
CA TYR A 311 4.47 -12.67 16.15
C TYR A 311 5.85 -12.08 15.89
N GLY A 312 5.92 -10.80 15.49
CA GLY A 312 7.16 -10.06 15.36
C GLY A 312 8.21 -10.67 14.43
N THR A 313 7.84 -11.48 13.43
CA THR A 313 8.79 -12.18 12.55
C THR A 313 9.87 -11.25 11.98
N PHE A 314 9.50 -10.04 11.55
CA PHE A 314 10.39 -9.04 10.96
C PHE A 314 10.53 -7.77 11.82
N VAL A 315 10.19 -7.81 13.11
CA VAL A 315 10.23 -6.60 13.96
C VAL A 315 11.63 -5.98 13.98
N ASN A 316 11.71 -4.67 13.74
CA ASN A 316 12.94 -3.87 13.68
C ASN A 316 13.99 -4.39 12.68
N CYS A 317 13.59 -4.99 11.56
CA CYS A 317 14.47 -5.15 10.39
C CYS A 317 14.63 -3.79 9.69
N THR A 318 15.39 -2.89 10.31
CA THR A 318 15.41 -1.46 9.95
C THR A 318 16.04 -1.15 8.59
N SER A 319 16.81 -2.09 8.03
CA SER A 319 17.48 -1.95 6.73
C SER A 319 16.83 -2.78 5.62
N LEU A 320 15.73 -3.50 5.90
CA LEU A 320 15.06 -4.37 4.93
C LEU A 320 14.32 -3.52 3.90
N GLU A 321 14.85 -3.47 2.67
CA GLU A 321 14.35 -2.59 1.59
C GLU A 321 13.18 -3.20 0.83
N GLU A 322 13.26 -4.51 0.55
CA GLU A 322 12.27 -5.27 -0.21
C GLU A 322 11.96 -6.60 0.48
N LEU A 323 10.69 -6.99 0.47
CA LEU A 323 10.23 -8.27 0.97
C LEU A 323 8.95 -8.69 0.22
N ASP A 324 9.04 -9.78 -0.54
CA ASP A 324 7.88 -10.38 -1.19
C ASP A 324 7.24 -11.42 -0.26
N VAL A 325 6.02 -11.13 0.21
CA VAL A 325 5.19 -12.02 1.04
C VAL A 325 3.91 -12.44 0.33
N SER A 326 3.84 -12.26 -0.99
CA SER A 326 2.63 -12.54 -1.78
C SER A 326 2.26 -14.03 -1.84
N ASN A 327 3.23 -14.92 -1.60
CA ASN A 327 3.07 -16.37 -1.53
C ASN A 327 2.60 -16.87 -0.14
N PHE A 328 2.57 -16.01 0.88
CA PHE A 328 2.24 -16.46 2.24
C PHE A 328 0.76 -16.82 2.35
N ASP A 329 0.48 -18.06 2.74
CA ASP A 329 -0.82 -18.48 3.27
C ASP A 329 -0.89 -18.16 4.77
N ILE A 330 -1.76 -17.20 5.11
CA ILE A 330 -1.96 -16.69 6.48
C ILE A 330 -3.25 -17.24 7.11
N SER A 331 -4.01 -18.11 6.40
CA SER A 331 -5.34 -18.57 6.84
C SER A 331 -5.33 -19.32 8.18
N SER A 332 -4.22 -19.97 8.52
CA SER A 332 -3.99 -20.66 9.80
C SER A 332 -3.38 -19.78 10.90
N VAL A 333 -2.92 -18.57 10.57
CA VAL A 333 -2.21 -17.69 11.50
C VAL A 333 -3.20 -17.04 12.46
N THR A 334 -2.91 -17.16 13.76
CA THR A 334 -3.74 -16.58 14.83
C THR A 334 -3.08 -15.38 15.50
N GLU A 335 -1.75 -15.29 15.42
CA GLU A 335 -0.94 -14.23 16.02
C GLU A 335 0.04 -13.60 15.02
N MET A 336 -0.15 -12.30 14.77
CA MET A 336 0.67 -11.49 13.85
C MET A 336 1.09 -10.14 14.47
N THR A 337 0.96 -10.02 15.79
CA THR A 337 1.32 -8.81 16.53
C THR A 337 2.77 -8.41 16.24
N SER A 338 3.00 -7.13 15.96
CA SER A 338 4.32 -6.55 15.62
C SER A 338 5.02 -7.09 14.37
N MET A 339 4.37 -7.86 13.49
CA MET A 339 5.06 -8.61 12.41
C MET A 339 6.05 -7.77 11.59
N PHE A 340 5.69 -6.55 11.20
CA PHE A 340 6.54 -5.62 10.42
C PHE A 340 6.93 -4.36 11.19
N ARG A 341 6.70 -4.32 12.51
CA ARG A 341 6.96 -3.13 13.33
C ARG A 341 8.40 -2.66 13.16
N GLY A 342 8.62 -1.41 12.76
CA GLY A 342 9.95 -0.82 12.64
C GLY A 342 10.74 -1.25 11.40
N CYS A 343 10.11 -1.87 10.40
CA CYS A 343 10.69 -2.01 9.05
C CYS A 343 10.71 -0.62 8.38
N SER A 344 11.62 0.24 8.81
CA SER A 344 11.55 1.68 8.56
C SER A 344 11.84 2.09 7.11
N VAL A 345 12.59 1.28 6.37
CA VAL A 345 12.98 1.56 4.98
C VAL A 345 12.15 0.79 3.94
N LEU A 346 11.31 -0.16 4.37
CA LEU A 346 10.43 -0.92 3.49
C LEU A 346 9.41 0.02 2.80
N GLU A 347 9.51 0.16 1.48
CA GLU A 347 8.69 1.10 0.70
C GLU A 347 7.36 0.50 0.24
N LYS A 348 7.35 -0.81 -0.01
CA LYS A 348 6.20 -1.57 -0.54
C LYS A 348 6.06 -2.89 0.18
N LEU A 349 4.82 -3.31 0.36
CA LEU A 349 4.50 -4.59 0.96
C LEU A 349 3.14 -5.05 0.42
N ASP A 350 3.13 -6.17 -0.29
CA ASP A 350 1.90 -6.76 -0.82
C ASP A 350 1.32 -7.76 0.19
N VAL A 351 0.27 -7.35 0.91
CA VAL A 351 -0.54 -8.20 1.79
C VAL A 351 -1.95 -8.40 1.26
N SER A 352 -2.18 -8.09 -0.02
CA SER A 352 -3.52 -8.05 -0.60
C SER A 352 -4.18 -9.44 -0.61
N ASN A 353 -3.43 -10.54 -0.61
CA ASN A 353 -4.00 -11.89 -0.64
C ASN A 353 -4.25 -12.53 0.74
N TRP A 354 -4.01 -11.81 1.83
CA TRP A 354 -4.03 -12.41 3.17
C TRP A 354 -5.46 -12.63 3.70
N ASP A 355 -5.80 -13.89 3.99
CA ASP A 355 -6.98 -14.24 4.79
C ASP A 355 -6.65 -14.10 6.29
N THR A 356 -7.10 -13.01 6.90
CA THR A 356 -6.86 -12.74 8.33
C THR A 356 -7.99 -13.19 9.25
N SER A 357 -8.95 -13.99 8.78
CA SER A 357 -10.17 -14.36 9.53
C SER A 357 -9.89 -15.08 10.86
N SER A 358 -8.75 -15.79 10.95
CA SER A 358 -8.26 -16.48 12.16
C SER A 358 -7.52 -15.57 13.15
N VAL A 359 -7.14 -14.36 12.75
CA VAL A 359 -6.31 -13.46 13.55
C VAL A 359 -7.14 -12.78 14.65
N THR A 360 -6.61 -12.76 15.88
CA THR A 360 -7.30 -12.13 17.03
C THR A 360 -6.66 -10.85 17.53
N ASN A 361 -5.41 -10.56 17.13
CA ASN A 361 -4.64 -9.41 17.58
C ASN A 361 -3.74 -8.85 16.46
N MET A 362 -3.91 -7.57 16.14
CA MET A 362 -3.15 -6.82 15.12
C MET A 362 -2.40 -5.63 15.72
N GLN A 363 -2.11 -5.67 17.03
CA GLN A 363 -1.36 -4.60 17.69
C GLN A 363 -0.03 -4.36 16.99
N VAL A 364 0.30 -3.07 16.84
CA VAL A 364 1.58 -2.54 16.33
C VAL A 364 2.10 -3.17 15.02
N MET A 365 1.25 -3.85 14.23
CA MET A 365 1.68 -4.69 13.12
C MET A 365 2.57 -3.95 12.10
N PHE A 366 2.21 -2.73 11.74
CA PHE A 366 2.95 -1.86 10.82
C PHE A 366 3.54 -0.63 11.51
N GLN A 367 3.58 -0.61 12.85
CA GLN A 367 4.04 0.57 13.59
C GLN A 367 5.46 0.98 13.17
N ASN A 368 5.66 2.26 12.86
CA ASN A 368 6.93 2.84 12.40
C ASN A 368 7.48 2.24 11.08
N CYS A 369 6.62 1.73 10.19
CA CYS A 369 6.98 1.51 8.78
C CYS A 369 7.04 2.87 8.07
N THR A 370 8.10 3.65 8.34
CA THR A 370 8.15 5.07 8.00
C THR A 370 8.22 5.38 6.52
N SER A 371 8.69 4.43 5.69
CA SER A 371 8.85 4.60 4.23
C SER A 371 7.69 3.99 3.43
N LEU A 372 6.78 3.25 4.07
CA LEU A 372 5.64 2.63 3.41
C LEU A 372 4.67 3.71 2.90
N GLU A 373 4.51 3.82 1.58
CA GLU A 373 3.70 4.89 0.96
C GLU A 373 2.23 4.49 0.72
N GLU A 374 2.01 3.21 0.44
CA GLU A 374 0.73 2.61 0.08
C GLU A 374 0.63 1.23 0.74
N LEU A 375 -0.57 0.84 1.13
CA LEU A 375 -0.83 -0.44 1.77
C LEU A 375 -2.28 -0.87 1.49
N ASP A 376 -2.46 -1.97 0.76
CA ASP A 376 -3.77 -2.55 0.49
C ASP A 376 -4.11 -3.59 1.57
N VAL A 377 -5.13 -3.28 2.37
CA VAL A 377 -5.67 -4.17 3.42
C VAL A 377 -7.13 -4.55 3.16
N SER A 378 -7.58 -4.44 1.90
CA SER A 378 -8.99 -4.64 1.52
C SER A 378 -9.51 -6.07 1.77
N ASN A 379 -8.62 -7.07 1.78
CA ASN A 379 -8.98 -8.47 2.06
C ASN A 379 -8.85 -8.88 3.53
N PHE A 380 -8.44 -7.97 4.43
CA PHE A 380 -8.37 -8.31 5.85
C PHE A 380 -9.79 -8.52 6.42
N ASP A 381 -10.06 -9.73 6.89
CA ASP A 381 -11.19 -9.99 7.79
C ASP A 381 -10.77 -9.71 9.24
N THR A 382 -11.30 -8.63 9.80
CA THR A 382 -11.00 -8.22 11.18
C THR A 382 -12.10 -8.57 12.18
N SER A 383 -13.10 -9.37 11.80
CA SER A 383 -14.28 -9.66 12.63
C SER A 383 -13.94 -10.36 13.97
N SER A 384 -12.85 -11.12 13.99
CA SER A 384 -12.30 -11.81 15.17
C SER A 384 -11.31 -10.96 15.99
N VAL A 385 -10.88 -9.80 15.48
CA VAL A 385 -9.83 -8.99 16.10
C VAL A 385 -10.35 -8.26 17.33
N THR A 386 -9.58 -8.33 18.42
CA THR A 386 -9.92 -7.70 19.70
C THR A 386 -9.08 -6.45 20.01
N SER A 387 -7.94 -6.27 19.34
CA SER A 387 -7.09 -5.10 19.49
C SER A 387 -6.30 -4.75 18.22
N MET A 388 -6.23 -3.44 17.94
CA MET A 388 -5.51 -2.82 16.81
C MET A 388 -4.66 -1.62 17.30
N ALA A 389 -4.28 -1.62 18.57
CA ALA A 389 -3.54 -0.48 19.14
C ALA A 389 -2.24 -0.26 18.39
N HIS A 390 -1.94 0.99 18.04
CA HIS A 390 -0.78 1.40 17.24
C HIS A 390 -0.59 0.70 15.88
N MET A 391 -1.61 0.02 15.32
CA MET A 391 -1.44 -0.82 14.12
C MET A 391 -0.69 -0.11 12.97
N PHE A 392 -0.99 1.16 12.71
CA PHE A 392 -0.34 1.99 11.69
C PHE A 392 0.44 3.16 12.30
N GLY A 393 0.64 3.19 13.62
CA GLY A 393 1.24 4.34 14.30
C GLY A 393 2.66 4.60 13.81
N GLY A 394 2.95 5.82 13.37
CA GLY A 394 4.26 6.22 12.85
C GLY A 394 4.52 5.84 11.39
N CYS A 395 3.51 5.39 10.63
CA CYS A 395 3.60 5.28 9.17
C CYS A 395 3.62 6.68 8.54
N THR A 396 4.75 7.36 8.61
CA THR A 396 4.89 8.79 8.27
C THR A 396 4.73 9.10 6.78
N SER A 397 4.93 8.11 5.90
CA SER A 397 4.85 8.26 4.43
C SER A 397 3.53 7.78 3.82
N LEU A 398 2.69 7.07 4.59
CA LEU A 398 1.41 6.55 4.11
C LEU A 398 0.46 7.72 3.78
N LYS A 399 0.03 7.81 2.51
CA LYS A 399 -0.73 8.97 1.98
C LYS A 399 -2.24 8.77 2.07
N GLU A 400 -2.70 7.55 1.87
CA GLU A 400 -4.10 7.16 1.88
C GLU A 400 -4.21 5.79 2.53
N LEU A 401 -5.30 5.56 3.26
CA LEU A 401 -5.57 4.28 3.89
C LEU A 401 -7.08 4.01 3.86
N ASP A 402 -7.46 3.01 3.09
CA ASP A 402 -8.81 2.46 3.09
C ASP A 402 -8.87 1.27 4.03
N VAL A 403 -9.59 1.44 5.15
CA VAL A 403 -9.93 0.37 6.11
C VAL A 403 -11.45 0.26 6.25
N SER A 404 -12.18 0.63 5.19
CA SER A 404 -13.64 0.55 5.16
C SER A 404 -14.16 -0.87 5.38
N ASN A 405 -13.40 -1.89 4.99
CA ASN A 405 -13.70 -3.31 5.20
C ASN A 405 -13.55 -3.77 6.66
N PHE A 406 -12.85 -3.02 7.52
CA PHE A 406 -12.57 -3.47 8.89
C PHE A 406 -13.85 -3.51 9.73
N ASN A 407 -14.20 -4.70 10.20
CA ASN A 407 -15.22 -4.89 11.22
C ASN A 407 -14.59 -4.71 12.61
N THR A 408 -14.81 -3.57 13.25
CA THR A 408 -14.26 -3.29 14.59
C THR A 408 -15.24 -3.60 15.72
N GLY A 409 -16.37 -4.27 15.46
CA GLY A 409 -17.42 -4.54 16.46
C GLY A 409 -16.92 -5.28 17.71
N SER A 410 -15.91 -6.14 17.54
CA SER A 410 -15.26 -6.91 18.61
C SER A 410 -14.04 -6.20 19.23
N VAL A 411 -13.56 -5.10 18.62
CA VAL A 411 -12.31 -4.45 18.99
C VAL A 411 -12.50 -3.61 20.25
N THR A 412 -11.70 -3.91 21.28
CA THR A 412 -11.75 -3.20 22.56
C THR A 412 -10.71 -2.09 22.68
N ASN A 413 -9.64 -2.13 21.88
CA ASN A 413 -8.53 -1.18 21.97
C ASN A 413 -7.99 -0.79 20.58
N MET A 414 -8.18 0.48 20.22
CA MET A 414 -7.62 1.16 19.03
C MET A 414 -6.78 2.39 19.42
N ALA A 415 -6.22 2.41 20.64
CA ALA A 415 -5.36 3.51 21.07
C ALA A 415 -4.21 3.72 20.08
N TYR A 416 -3.95 4.98 19.73
CA TYR A 416 -2.84 5.40 18.87
C TYR A 416 -2.79 4.74 17.47
N MET A 417 -3.90 4.19 16.97
CA MET A 417 -3.92 3.38 15.73
C MET A 417 -3.31 4.10 14.53
N PHE A 418 -3.56 5.41 14.38
CA PHE A 418 -3.03 6.26 13.31
C PHE A 418 -2.10 7.36 13.84
N GLN A 419 -1.55 7.17 15.05
CA GLN A 419 -0.72 8.18 15.69
C GLN A 419 0.49 8.51 14.79
N ASN A 420 0.77 9.79 14.56
CA ASN A 420 1.90 10.28 13.76
C ASN A 420 1.93 9.76 12.30
N CYS A 421 0.80 9.38 11.71
CA CYS A 421 0.70 9.20 10.25
C CYS A 421 0.68 10.58 9.58
N THR A 422 1.84 11.24 9.51
CA THR A 422 1.94 12.67 9.17
C THR A 422 1.61 12.98 7.72
N ALA A 423 1.79 12.05 6.78
CA ALA A 423 1.45 12.21 5.37
C ALA A 423 0.02 11.79 5.02
N LEU A 424 -0.72 11.16 5.94
CA LEU A 424 -2.05 10.62 5.68
C LEU A 424 -3.03 11.75 5.37
N LYS A 425 -3.61 11.75 4.16
CA LYS A 425 -4.53 12.78 3.63
C LYS A 425 -5.99 12.33 3.68
N SER A 426 -6.24 11.05 3.42
CA SER A 426 -7.56 10.44 3.32
C SER A 426 -7.62 9.17 4.15
N LEU A 427 -8.71 8.98 4.89
CA LEU A 427 -8.92 7.82 5.74
C LEU A 427 -10.41 7.43 5.73
N TYR A 428 -10.67 6.14 5.50
CA TYR A 428 -12.00 5.56 5.36
C TYR A 428 -12.29 4.57 6.50
N LEU A 429 -13.29 4.87 7.33
CA LEU A 429 -13.62 4.20 8.60
C LEU A 429 -15.10 3.75 8.64
N ASP A 430 -15.61 3.28 7.50
CA ASP A 430 -17.03 3.04 7.21
C ASP A 430 -17.74 2.12 8.20
N ASN A 431 -17.03 1.10 8.70
CA ASN A 431 -17.56 0.06 9.58
C ASN A 431 -17.01 0.13 11.02
N PHE A 432 -16.41 1.26 11.41
CA PHE A 432 -15.83 1.44 12.74
C PHE A 432 -16.90 1.62 13.83
N THR A 433 -16.60 1.12 15.02
CA THR A 433 -17.39 1.23 16.25
C THR A 433 -16.50 1.81 17.35
N THR A 434 -17.10 2.54 18.29
CA THR A 434 -16.36 3.12 19.41
C THR A 434 -15.81 2.01 20.32
N PRO A 435 -14.47 1.88 20.47
CA PRO A 435 -13.89 0.84 21.31
C PRO A 435 -13.89 1.29 22.78
N LYS A 436 -13.51 0.38 23.69
CA LYS A 436 -13.30 0.71 25.11
C LYS A 436 -12.14 1.69 25.31
N THR A 437 -11.10 1.59 24.47
CA THR A 437 -9.92 2.46 24.53
C THR A 437 -9.57 2.97 23.12
N MET A 438 -9.53 4.29 22.96
CA MET A 438 -9.20 4.97 21.69
C MET A 438 -8.23 6.14 21.90
N THR A 439 -7.48 6.13 23.00
CA THR A 439 -6.57 7.21 23.40
C THR A 439 -5.70 7.65 22.22
N ASP A 440 -5.72 8.94 21.89
CA ASP A 440 -4.83 9.56 20.90
C ASP A 440 -4.83 8.88 19.52
N MET A 441 -5.94 8.25 19.13
CA MET A 441 -6.06 7.48 17.88
C MET A 441 -5.63 8.26 16.64
N PHE A 442 -5.95 9.56 16.58
CA PHE A 442 -5.66 10.46 15.45
C PHE A 442 -4.51 11.44 15.72
N THR A 443 -3.84 11.36 16.87
CA THR A 443 -2.81 12.34 17.26
C THR A 443 -1.67 12.37 16.25
N GLY A 444 -1.33 13.56 15.72
CA GLY A 444 -0.22 13.72 14.77
C GLY A 444 -0.57 13.47 13.30
N THR A 445 -1.83 13.20 12.95
CA THR A 445 -2.33 13.11 11.56
C THR A 445 -2.44 14.50 10.88
N THR A 446 -1.31 15.22 10.81
CA THR A 446 -1.29 16.66 10.47
C THR A 446 -1.76 16.99 9.04
N SER A 447 -1.52 16.09 8.08
CA SER A 447 -1.93 16.24 6.68
C SER A 447 -3.35 15.76 6.38
N LEU A 448 -4.08 15.23 7.37
CA LEU A 448 -5.41 14.67 7.15
C LEU A 448 -6.36 15.76 6.68
N THR A 449 -6.97 15.54 5.51
CA THR A 449 -7.89 16.48 4.85
C THR A 449 -9.26 15.88 4.59
N TYR A 450 -9.36 14.55 4.60
CA TYR A 450 -10.60 13.82 4.36
C TYR A 450 -10.75 12.68 5.36
N LEU A 451 -11.96 12.55 5.90
CA LEU A 451 -12.37 11.52 6.84
C LEU A 451 -13.75 11.01 6.43
N PHE A 452 -13.86 9.75 6.05
CA PHE A 452 -15.16 9.10 5.89
C PHE A 452 -15.40 8.17 7.08
N VAL A 453 -16.45 8.41 7.85
CA VAL A 453 -16.55 7.79 9.19
C VAL A 453 -17.94 7.23 9.48
N SER A 454 -17.97 6.00 9.97
CA SER A 454 -19.13 5.34 10.57
C SER A 454 -19.81 6.17 11.66
N HIS A 455 -21.14 6.25 11.63
CA HIS A 455 -21.95 6.83 12.71
C HIS A 455 -21.83 6.09 14.07
N ASN A 456 -21.20 4.91 14.11
CA ASN A 456 -20.93 4.15 15.33
C ASN A 456 -19.62 4.54 16.05
N LEU A 457 -18.77 5.36 15.42
CA LEU A 457 -17.55 5.92 16.03
C LEU A 457 -17.84 7.31 16.63
N ARG A 458 -18.12 7.38 17.93
CA ARG A 458 -18.71 8.56 18.60
C ARG A 458 -17.70 9.64 19.00
N ALA A 459 -16.41 9.45 18.74
CA ALA A 459 -15.35 10.36 19.14
C ALA A 459 -14.16 10.30 18.16
N PHE A 460 -13.37 11.37 18.13
CA PHE A 460 -12.17 11.48 17.28
C PHE A 460 -10.94 11.84 18.13
N ASP A 461 -10.60 10.99 19.10
CA ASP A 461 -9.58 11.34 20.09
C ASP A 461 -8.20 11.59 19.44
N GLY A 462 -7.56 12.69 19.84
CA GLY A 462 -6.32 13.16 19.22
C GLY A 462 -6.46 13.91 17.89
N LEU A 463 -7.68 14.03 17.33
CA LEU A 463 -7.87 14.75 16.06
C LEU A 463 -7.61 16.26 16.25
N ALA A 464 -6.84 16.85 15.33
CA ALA A 464 -6.46 18.25 15.41
C ALA A 464 -7.67 19.19 15.42
N ASN A 465 -7.70 20.12 16.40
CA ASN A 465 -8.76 21.12 16.51
C ASN A 465 -8.68 22.14 15.36
N THR A 466 -9.37 21.82 14.28
CA THR A 466 -9.41 22.58 13.02
C THR A 466 -10.84 22.67 12.53
N SER A 467 -11.08 23.49 11.50
CA SER A 467 -12.39 23.55 10.87
C SER A 467 -12.58 22.38 9.91
N TRP A 468 -13.79 21.84 9.87
CA TRP A 468 -14.25 20.79 8.97
C TRP A 468 -15.63 21.15 8.43
N TYR A 469 -16.08 20.47 7.39
CA TYR A 469 -17.47 20.50 6.96
C TYR A 469 -17.93 19.12 6.51
N ASP A 470 -19.22 18.86 6.69
CA ASP A 470 -19.91 17.71 6.12
C ASP A 470 -20.00 17.90 4.60
N GLU A 471 -19.44 16.96 3.83
CA GLU A 471 -19.41 17.07 2.36
C GLU A 471 -20.77 16.88 1.69
N LYS A 472 -21.69 16.16 2.33
CA LYS A 472 -23.03 15.86 1.80
C LYS A 472 -23.99 17.00 2.10
N ASN A 473 -23.98 17.49 3.33
CA ASN A 473 -24.94 18.49 3.81
C ASN A 473 -24.38 19.91 3.86
N TRP A 474 -23.09 20.11 3.56
CA TRP A 474 -22.40 21.40 3.60
C TRP A 474 -22.58 22.14 4.94
N VAL A 475 -22.45 21.42 6.05
CA VAL A 475 -22.54 22.00 7.39
C VAL A 475 -21.14 22.36 7.88
N GLN A 476 -20.89 23.64 8.15
CA GLN A 476 -19.60 24.12 8.65
C GLN A 476 -19.42 23.82 10.14
N LEU A 477 -18.27 23.26 10.49
CA LEU A 477 -17.89 22.84 11.84
C LEU A 477 -16.56 23.54 12.15
N SER A 478 -16.60 24.63 12.91
CA SER A 478 -15.45 25.53 13.08
C SER A 478 -14.35 24.96 13.99
N ASN A 479 -14.67 23.94 14.79
CA ASN A 479 -13.76 23.32 15.75
C ASN A 479 -14.17 21.86 16.03
N TYR A 480 -13.28 21.16 16.72
CA TYR A 480 -13.45 19.77 17.13
C TYR A 480 -14.77 19.51 17.89
N ALA A 481 -15.14 20.37 18.83
CA ALA A 481 -16.34 20.16 19.65
C ALA A 481 -17.63 20.21 18.82
N GLN A 482 -17.69 21.10 17.82
CA GLN A 482 -18.80 21.15 16.86
C GLN A 482 -18.83 19.90 15.97
N LEU A 483 -17.67 19.48 15.43
CA LEU A 483 -17.56 18.25 14.64
C LEU A 483 -18.06 17.03 15.41
N GLN A 484 -17.58 16.85 16.63
CA GLN A 484 -17.97 15.71 17.47
C GLN A 484 -19.47 15.72 17.78
N THR A 485 -20.02 16.87 18.18
CA THR A 485 -21.45 16.99 18.49
C THR A 485 -22.33 16.71 17.27
N TYR A 486 -21.94 17.24 16.11
CA TYR A 486 -22.65 17.02 14.86
C TYR A 486 -22.58 15.56 14.40
N HIS A 487 -21.41 14.94 14.47
CA HIS A 487 -21.21 13.55 14.08
C HIS A 487 -22.04 12.58 14.95
N GLN A 488 -22.14 12.84 16.26
CA GLN A 488 -22.94 12.02 17.17
C GLN A 488 -24.44 11.98 16.83
N GLN A 489 -24.94 12.91 16.01
CA GLN A 489 -26.33 12.95 15.55
C GLN A 489 -26.57 12.24 14.22
N GLN A 490 -25.51 11.81 13.53
CA GLN A 490 -25.63 11.13 12.25
C GLN A 490 -26.17 9.70 12.43
N SER A 491 -26.92 9.24 11.43
CA SER A 491 -27.47 7.87 11.36
C SER A 491 -26.83 7.01 10.27
N GLU A 492 -25.96 7.60 9.46
CA GLU A 492 -25.29 6.96 8.32
C GLU A 492 -23.80 7.39 8.33
N PRO A 493 -22.90 6.60 7.71
CA PRO A 493 -21.52 7.04 7.49
C PRO A 493 -21.47 8.42 6.82
N THR A 494 -20.55 9.28 7.28
CA THR A 494 -20.48 10.69 6.86
C THR A 494 -19.05 11.05 6.47
N GLY A 495 -18.91 11.71 5.31
CA GLY A 495 -17.67 12.29 4.83
C GLY A 495 -17.45 13.71 5.35
N TYR A 496 -16.27 13.96 5.90
CA TYR A 496 -15.83 15.26 6.38
C TYR A 496 -14.61 15.73 5.62
N ARG A 497 -14.63 16.98 5.19
CA ARG A 497 -13.49 17.65 4.55
C ARG A 497 -12.95 18.75 5.46
N LYS A 498 -11.64 18.81 5.59
CA LYS A 498 -10.96 19.81 6.42
C LYS A 498 -11.00 21.17 5.72
N GLY A 499 -11.19 22.22 6.51
CA GLY A 499 -11.24 23.61 6.08
C GLY A 499 -12.66 24.17 6.06
N THR A 500 -12.88 25.09 5.12
CA THR A 500 -14.15 25.78 4.91
C THR A 500 -14.58 25.62 3.47
N PHE A 501 -15.87 25.49 3.24
CA PHE A 501 -16.45 25.62 1.89
C PHE A 501 -16.85 27.06 1.62
N LEU A 502 -17.01 27.39 0.34
CA LEU A 502 -17.54 28.65 -0.14
C LEU A 502 -19.01 28.47 -0.51
N SER A 503 -19.80 29.51 -0.32
CA SER A 503 -21.24 29.50 -0.61
C SER A 503 -21.63 30.71 -1.47
N LEU A 504 -22.39 30.46 -2.54
CA LEU A 504 -22.92 31.48 -3.45
C LEU A 504 -24.44 31.50 -3.37
N THR A 505 -24.99 32.56 -2.79
CA THR A 505 -26.44 32.77 -2.73
C THR A 505 -26.92 33.63 -3.90
N MET A 506 -27.97 33.22 -4.60
CA MET A 506 -28.51 33.89 -5.79
C MET A 506 -29.92 34.44 -5.50
N ASP A 507 -30.02 35.77 -5.35
CA ASP A 507 -31.28 36.48 -5.12
C ASP A 507 -31.87 36.94 -6.46
N ALA A 508 -32.91 36.25 -6.92
CA ALA A 508 -33.58 36.54 -8.19
C ALA A 508 -34.28 37.91 -8.23
N MET A 509 -34.32 38.69 -7.14
CA MET A 509 -34.85 40.07 -7.12
C MET A 509 -36.25 40.20 -7.77
N GLY A 510 -37.13 39.26 -7.43
CA GLY A 510 -38.51 39.20 -7.94
C GLY A 510 -38.69 38.46 -9.27
N GLY A 511 -37.65 37.77 -9.76
CA GLY A 511 -37.79 36.68 -10.74
C GLY A 511 -37.96 35.31 -10.07
N GLU A 512 -38.22 34.30 -10.89
CA GLU A 512 -38.44 32.90 -10.51
C GLU A 512 -37.41 32.02 -11.23
N PHE A 513 -36.95 30.96 -10.57
CA PHE A 513 -36.12 29.93 -11.20
C PHE A 513 -37.03 28.85 -11.80
N GLU A 514 -36.63 28.23 -12.91
CA GLU A 514 -37.46 27.23 -13.60
C GLU A 514 -37.73 26.01 -12.72
N ASP A 515 -36.73 25.57 -11.95
CA ASP A 515 -36.90 24.51 -10.97
C ASP A 515 -36.87 25.08 -9.54
N ALA A 516 -37.89 24.75 -8.73
CA ALA A 516 -37.90 25.17 -7.32
C ALA A 516 -36.78 24.53 -6.50
N GLU A 517 -36.21 23.43 -7.00
CA GLU A 517 -35.02 22.76 -6.45
C GLU A 517 -33.70 23.28 -7.03
N GLU A 518 -33.71 24.13 -8.07
CA GLU A 518 -32.49 24.80 -8.53
C GLU A 518 -31.97 25.72 -7.44
N GLN A 519 -30.79 25.35 -6.95
CA GLN A 519 -30.28 25.79 -5.68
C GLN A 519 -30.00 27.29 -5.73
N LYS A 520 -30.85 28.07 -5.05
CA LYS A 520 -30.55 29.46 -4.65
C LYS A 520 -29.21 29.60 -3.94
N VAL A 521 -28.58 28.50 -3.52
CA VAL A 521 -27.31 28.44 -2.82
C VAL A 521 -26.45 27.34 -3.43
N GLN A 522 -25.35 27.71 -4.07
CA GLN A 522 -24.32 26.75 -4.47
C GLN A 522 -23.25 26.68 -3.39
N ASN A 523 -22.68 25.49 -3.15
CA ASN A 523 -21.52 25.32 -2.29
C ASN A 523 -20.39 24.64 -3.07
N LYS A 524 -19.18 25.16 -2.90
CA LYS A 524 -17.98 24.73 -3.64
C LYS A 524 -16.75 24.78 -2.74
N VAL A 525 -15.69 24.08 -3.09
CA VAL A 525 -14.36 24.31 -2.50
C VAL A 525 -13.63 25.42 -3.25
N SER A 526 -12.69 26.08 -2.56
CA SER A 526 -11.88 27.13 -3.18
C SER A 526 -11.16 26.62 -4.43
N GLY A 527 -11.30 27.34 -5.55
CA GLY A 527 -10.71 26.98 -6.85
C GLY A 527 -11.68 26.33 -7.85
N GLU A 528 -12.85 25.84 -7.41
CA GLU A 528 -13.92 25.38 -8.32
C GLU A 528 -14.67 26.55 -8.97
N TYR A 529 -15.44 26.29 -10.02
CA TYR A 529 -16.24 27.31 -10.70
C TYR A 529 -17.71 27.26 -10.26
N TRP A 530 -18.32 28.43 -10.17
CA TRP A 530 -19.76 28.56 -9.93
C TRP A 530 -20.54 28.28 -11.20
N ASP A 531 -21.70 27.65 -11.06
CA ASP A 531 -22.60 27.37 -12.16
C ASP A 531 -23.50 28.60 -12.39
N GLU A 532 -23.61 29.10 -13.63
CA GLU A 532 -24.51 30.23 -13.92
C GLU A 532 -25.95 29.72 -14.09
N ILE A 533 -26.82 30.08 -13.16
CA ILE A 533 -28.27 29.78 -13.21
C ILE A 533 -29.01 31.06 -13.61
N VAL A 534 -29.82 30.98 -14.67
CA VAL A 534 -30.54 32.14 -15.22
C VAL A 534 -32.01 32.10 -14.78
N PRO A 535 -32.48 33.03 -13.93
CA PRO A 535 -33.88 33.12 -13.57
C PRO A 535 -34.70 33.75 -14.70
N VAL A 536 -36.03 33.64 -14.60
CA VAL A 536 -37.00 34.28 -15.48
C VAL A 536 -37.88 35.27 -14.72
N LYS A 537 -38.34 36.34 -15.37
CA LYS A 537 -39.27 37.30 -14.78
C LYS A 537 -40.20 37.84 -15.84
N GLU A 538 -41.51 37.71 -15.62
CA GLU A 538 -42.52 38.17 -16.58
C GLU A 538 -42.33 39.66 -16.93
N GLY A 539 -42.36 39.96 -18.23
CA GLY A 539 -42.22 41.33 -18.74
C GLY A 539 -40.83 41.96 -18.58
N HIS A 540 -39.80 41.20 -18.20
CA HIS A 540 -38.42 41.67 -18.09
C HIS A 540 -37.45 40.72 -18.80
N TYR A 541 -36.26 41.20 -19.17
CA TYR A 541 -35.13 40.33 -19.53
C TYR A 541 -34.05 40.38 -18.45
N PHE A 542 -33.31 39.28 -18.33
CA PHE A 542 -32.22 39.12 -17.37
C PHE A 542 -30.93 39.73 -17.91
N ASP A 543 -30.43 40.80 -17.29
CA ASP A 543 -29.20 41.50 -17.70
C ASP A 543 -27.91 40.83 -17.17
N GLY A 544 -28.05 40.09 -16.07
CA GLY A 544 -26.97 39.37 -15.42
C GLY A 544 -27.02 39.43 -13.90
N TRP A 545 -26.05 38.75 -13.30
CA TRP A 545 -25.82 38.71 -11.86
C TRP A 545 -24.85 39.81 -11.40
N TYR A 546 -25.18 40.45 -10.26
CA TYR A 546 -24.37 41.52 -9.69
C TYR A 546 -24.07 41.29 -8.21
N LEU A 547 -22.90 41.71 -7.73
CA LEU A 547 -22.46 41.56 -6.33
C LEU A 547 -23.16 42.52 -5.36
N ASP A 548 -23.86 43.52 -5.88
CA ASP A 548 -24.51 44.56 -5.09
C ASP A 548 -25.90 44.91 -5.65
N ARG A 549 -26.80 45.34 -4.77
CA ARG A 549 -28.19 45.68 -5.12
C ARG A 549 -28.35 46.96 -5.96
N ASN A 550 -27.28 47.76 -6.09
CA ASN A 550 -27.28 48.93 -6.98
C ASN A 550 -26.79 48.57 -8.39
N PHE A 551 -26.46 47.28 -8.62
CA PHE A 551 -26.03 46.73 -9.89
C PHE A 551 -24.78 47.42 -10.46
N THR A 552 -23.82 47.74 -9.60
CA THR A 552 -22.58 48.42 -10.01
C THR A 552 -21.46 47.45 -10.38
N ASN A 553 -21.42 46.26 -9.78
CA ASN A 553 -20.38 45.26 -10.01
C ASN A 553 -20.98 43.98 -10.58
N LYS A 554 -20.83 43.76 -11.89
CA LYS A 554 -21.27 42.54 -12.57
C LYS A 554 -20.39 41.36 -12.15
N PHE A 555 -21.01 40.21 -11.85
CA PHE A 555 -20.31 38.99 -11.47
C PHE A 555 -19.86 38.21 -12.72
N ASP A 556 -18.69 37.57 -12.63
CA ASP A 556 -18.08 36.82 -13.73
C ASP A 556 -17.90 35.35 -13.31
N PHE A 557 -18.76 34.48 -13.86
CA PHE A 557 -18.73 33.03 -13.59
C PHE A 557 -17.52 32.33 -14.23
N SER A 558 -16.75 33.00 -15.10
CA SER A 558 -15.50 32.46 -15.64
C SER A 558 -14.32 32.52 -14.67
N LEU A 559 -14.52 33.14 -13.50
CA LEU A 559 -13.53 33.18 -12.42
C LEU A 559 -13.84 32.09 -11.37
N PRO A 560 -12.80 31.45 -10.80
CA PRO A 560 -13.00 30.44 -9.77
C PRO A 560 -13.52 31.05 -8.46
N ALA A 561 -14.27 30.24 -7.72
CA ALA A 561 -14.75 30.51 -6.37
C ALA A 561 -13.57 30.77 -5.44
N THR A 562 -13.48 32.00 -4.94
CA THR A 562 -12.44 32.44 -4.00
C THR A 562 -13.03 32.98 -2.70
N VAL A 563 -14.29 33.41 -2.71
CA VAL A 563 -15.02 33.92 -1.56
C VAL A 563 -16.50 33.54 -1.65
N SER A 564 -17.14 33.40 -0.49
CA SER A 564 -18.60 33.31 -0.43
C SER A 564 -19.23 34.66 -0.80
N ALA A 565 -20.31 34.65 -1.56
CA ALA A 565 -20.95 35.87 -2.06
C ALA A 565 -22.47 35.74 -2.15
N THR A 566 -23.14 36.87 -2.28
CA THR A 566 -24.56 36.93 -2.65
C THR A 566 -24.70 37.73 -3.93
N LEU A 567 -25.34 37.15 -4.93
CA LEU A 567 -25.61 37.76 -6.22
C LEU A 567 -27.05 38.25 -6.29
N TYR A 568 -27.26 39.35 -7.01
CA TYR A 568 -28.55 39.98 -7.23
C TYR A 568 -28.84 40.05 -8.72
N ALA A 569 -29.99 39.52 -9.14
CA ALA A 569 -30.42 39.57 -10.53
C ALA A 569 -30.78 41.01 -10.93
N LYS A 570 -30.20 41.51 -12.01
CA LYS A 570 -30.64 42.78 -12.63
C LYS A 570 -31.64 42.48 -13.73
N TRP A 571 -32.77 43.18 -13.65
CA TRP A 571 -33.87 43.08 -14.61
C TRP A 571 -34.02 44.39 -15.35
N VAL A 572 -34.28 44.29 -16.65
CA VAL A 572 -34.63 45.41 -17.50
C VAL A 572 -36.02 45.16 -18.06
N GLU A 573 -36.91 46.16 -17.95
CA GLU A 573 -38.30 46.05 -18.43
C GLU A 573 -38.33 45.84 -19.95
N ASN A 574 -39.13 44.89 -20.40
CA ASN A 574 -39.35 44.66 -21.82
C ASN A 574 -40.29 45.75 -22.38
N TYR A 575 -39.84 46.47 -23.40
CA TYR A 575 -40.73 47.29 -24.21
C TYR A 575 -41.40 46.44 -25.28
N THR A 576 -42.65 46.06 -25.05
CA THR A 576 -43.43 45.29 -26.01
C THR A 576 -43.95 46.19 -27.12
N VAL A 577 -43.49 45.97 -28.35
CA VAL A 577 -44.06 46.59 -29.55
C VAL A 577 -44.96 45.57 -30.25
N VAL A 578 -46.27 45.83 -30.23
CA VAL A 578 -47.27 45.00 -30.89
C VAL A 578 -47.56 45.58 -32.27
N ILE A 579 -47.18 44.87 -33.33
CA ILE A 579 -47.47 45.25 -34.72
C ILE A 579 -48.60 44.36 -35.25
N PRO A 580 -49.79 44.91 -35.55
CA PRO A 580 -50.83 44.13 -36.23
C PRO A 580 -50.37 43.78 -37.65
N ALA A 581 -50.33 42.49 -37.99
CA ALA A 581 -49.93 42.01 -39.31
C ALA A 581 -51.05 41.17 -39.94
N SER A 582 -51.18 41.23 -41.27
CA SER A 582 -52.09 40.38 -42.01
C SER A 582 -51.38 39.74 -43.19
N ILE A 583 -51.25 38.41 -43.15
CA ILE A 583 -50.58 37.61 -44.17
C ILE A 583 -51.66 37.06 -45.11
N SER A 584 -51.47 37.19 -46.42
CA SER A 584 -52.33 36.55 -47.42
C SER A 584 -51.47 35.62 -48.25
N LEU A 585 -51.77 34.32 -48.21
CA LEU A 585 -51.06 33.30 -48.96
C LEU A 585 -51.77 33.07 -50.31
N ASN A 586 -51.03 33.25 -51.40
CA ASN A 586 -51.48 32.93 -52.76
C ASN A 586 -50.80 31.61 -53.18
N GLU A 587 -51.35 30.89 -54.15
CA GLU A 587 -50.81 29.60 -54.66
C GLU A 587 -49.38 29.68 -55.28
N ALA A 588 -48.73 30.84 -55.26
CA ALA A 588 -47.31 31.02 -55.52
C ALA A 588 -46.65 31.63 -54.27
N THR A 589 -45.67 30.92 -53.73
CA THR A 589 -44.99 31.07 -52.44
C THR A 589 -44.18 32.37 -52.28
N GLU A 590 -44.80 33.49 -51.89
CA GLU A 590 -44.06 34.72 -51.52
C GLU A 590 -44.65 35.45 -50.30
N LEU A 591 -43.78 35.97 -49.43
CA LEU A 591 -44.06 36.73 -48.19
C LEU A 591 -43.54 38.18 -48.35
N LYS A 592 -44.29 39.23 -47.95
CA LYS A 592 -43.88 40.64 -48.18
C LYS A 592 -44.25 41.60 -47.02
N VAL A 593 -43.30 42.40 -46.51
CA VAL A 593 -43.48 43.46 -45.49
C VAL A 593 -42.48 44.62 -45.70
N GLU A 594 -42.90 45.90 -45.65
CA GLU A 594 -42.02 47.11 -45.67
C GLU A 594 -42.65 48.31 -44.90
N GLY A 595 -41.84 49.25 -44.36
CA GLY A 595 -42.29 50.41 -43.55
C GLY A 595 -41.49 51.73 -43.73
N ILE A 596 -42.12 52.88 -43.40
CA ILE A 596 -41.52 54.25 -43.46
C ILE A 596 -41.81 55.02 -42.16
N ASN A 597 -40.79 55.73 -41.64
CA ASN A 597 -40.82 56.54 -40.42
C ASN A 597 -41.43 57.94 -40.64
N ARG A 598 -42.41 58.33 -39.80
CA ARG A 598 -42.99 59.69 -39.75
C ARG A 598 -42.98 60.29 -38.34
N GLY A 599 -41.80 60.41 -37.73
CA GLY A 599 -41.48 61.51 -36.82
C GLY A 599 -42.30 61.68 -35.52
N SER A 600 -42.88 60.63 -34.94
CA SER A 600 -43.41 60.64 -33.57
C SER A 600 -42.96 59.40 -32.80
N LYS A 601 -42.90 59.48 -31.45
CA LYS A 601 -42.50 58.39 -30.51
C LYS A 601 -43.43 57.16 -30.49
N THR A 602 -44.17 56.94 -31.56
CA THR A 602 -45.05 55.80 -31.82
C THR A 602 -44.98 55.50 -33.31
N LEU A 603 -44.56 54.27 -33.66
CA LEU A 603 -44.52 53.76 -35.04
C LEU A 603 -45.88 53.13 -35.37
N SER A 604 -46.64 53.74 -36.27
CA SER A 604 -47.90 53.19 -36.80
C SER A 604 -47.72 52.87 -38.29
N VAL A 605 -47.88 51.61 -38.69
CA VAL A 605 -47.76 51.17 -40.10
C VAL A 605 -49.13 50.77 -40.65
N GLY A 606 -49.51 51.34 -41.79
CA GLY A 606 -50.70 51.00 -42.57
C GLY A 606 -50.39 50.93 -44.07
N LEU A 607 -51.00 49.98 -44.78
CA LEU A 607 -50.63 49.58 -46.16
C LEU A 607 -51.08 50.60 -47.23
N ASN A 608 -50.19 50.92 -48.19
CA ASN A 608 -50.60 51.45 -49.49
C ASN A 608 -49.90 50.68 -50.64
N ARG A 609 -50.67 50.29 -51.66
CA ARG A 609 -50.24 49.48 -52.80
C ARG A 609 -49.49 50.36 -53.81
N THR A 610 -48.25 50.00 -54.17
CA THR A 610 -47.77 49.79 -55.55
C THR A 610 -46.27 49.52 -55.60
N ALA A 611 -45.87 48.57 -56.46
CA ALA A 611 -44.53 48.21 -56.94
C ALA A 611 -43.77 47.07 -56.20
N THR A 612 -43.05 46.31 -57.02
CA THR A 612 -42.77 44.86 -56.95
C THR A 612 -41.29 44.58 -57.18
N SER A 613 -40.65 43.84 -56.29
CA SER A 613 -39.52 42.91 -56.55
C SER A 613 -39.19 42.13 -55.26
N VAL A 614 -38.80 40.85 -55.40
CA VAL A 614 -38.44 39.88 -54.34
C VAL A 614 -37.05 39.32 -54.64
N SER A 615 -36.21 39.10 -53.62
CA SER A 615 -34.98 38.29 -53.71
C SER A 615 -35.24 36.86 -53.25
N GLU A 616 -34.52 35.89 -53.83
CA GLU A 616 -34.75 34.43 -53.74
C GLU A 616 -34.59 33.78 -52.34
N SER A 617 -34.50 34.54 -51.25
CA SER A 617 -34.07 34.03 -49.93
C SER A 617 -35.17 33.85 -48.86
N ASN A 618 -36.46 34.06 -49.15
CA ASN A 618 -37.54 33.92 -48.13
C ASN A 618 -37.30 34.73 -46.82
N GLU A 619 -36.55 35.83 -46.88
CA GLU A 619 -36.15 36.60 -45.69
C GLU A 619 -37.08 37.80 -45.46
N LEU A 620 -37.48 38.03 -44.20
CA LEU A 620 -38.21 39.23 -43.78
C LEU A 620 -37.22 40.36 -43.44
N THR A 621 -37.10 41.39 -44.27
CA THR A 621 -36.20 42.53 -44.02
C THR A 621 -36.93 43.74 -43.42
N LEU A 622 -36.43 44.31 -42.30
CA LEU A 622 -36.90 45.56 -41.71
C LEU A 622 -35.82 46.65 -41.88
N ALA A 623 -36.14 47.77 -42.56
CA ALA A 623 -35.20 48.90 -42.76
C ALA A 623 -35.78 50.23 -42.25
N ASN A 624 -34.95 51.08 -41.63
CA ASN A 624 -35.33 52.41 -41.15
C ASN A 624 -34.83 53.50 -42.13
N THR A 625 -35.70 53.94 -43.03
CA THR A 625 -35.34 54.83 -44.16
C THR A 625 -35.10 56.31 -43.80
N ALA A 626 -34.83 56.65 -42.54
CA ALA A 626 -34.78 58.06 -42.09
C ALA A 626 -33.39 58.63 -41.77
N ASP A 627 -32.33 57.82 -41.60
CA ASP A 627 -30.99 58.37 -41.29
C ASP A 627 -29.86 57.46 -41.79
N THR A 628 -29.04 57.94 -42.75
CA THR A 628 -28.07 57.14 -43.51
C THR A 628 -26.66 57.08 -42.89
N THR A 629 -26.51 57.29 -41.58
CA THR A 629 -25.18 57.36 -40.93
C THR A 629 -24.92 56.31 -39.84
N ILE A 630 -25.73 55.25 -39.78
CA ILE A 630 -25.78 54.32 -38.64
C ILE A 630 -26.04 52.88 -39.19
N GLN A 631 -25.07 51.92 -39.13
CA GLN A 631 -25.02 50.47 -39.59
C GLN A 631 -24.83 49.26 -38.56
N CYS A 632 -25.62 48.16 -38.62
CA CYS A 632 -25.73 46.99 -37.69
C CYS A 632 -24.75 45.88 -38.03
N LEU A 633 -24.34 45.11 -37.01
CA LEU A 633 -23.35 44.04 -37.15
C LEU A 633 -23.73 42.69 -36.50
N ALA A 634 -24.99 42.44 -36.10
CA ALA A 634 -25.37 41.13 -35.53
C ALA A 634 -26.74 40.57 -36.00
N PRO A 635 -26.85 39.26 -36.32
CA PRO A 635 -28.08 38.60 -36.74
C PRO A 635 -29.04 38.29 -35.56
N LEU A 636 -30.35 38.26 -35.83
CA LEU A 636 -31.38 37.76 -34.91
C LEU A 636 -31.41 36.22 -34.94
N SER A 637 -31.68 35.57 -33.80
CA SER A 637 -31.81 34.10 -33.71
C SER A 637 -33.12 33.67 -33.06
N TRP A 638 -33.68 32.56 -33.55
CA TRP A 638 -34.84 31.84 -33.01
C TRP A 638 -34.34 30.70 -32.09
N ASP A 639 -34.96 30.53 -30.94
CA ASP A 639 -34.56 29.52 -29.94
C ASP A 639 -35.27 28.16 -30.12
N GLY A 640 -36.23 28.05 -31.05
CA GLY A 640 -36.87 26.78 -31.39
C GLY A 640 -37.92 26.28 -30.40
N SER A 641 -38.28 27.05 -29.35
CA SER A 641 -38.93 26.47 -28.18
C SER A 641 -40.46 26.33 -28.26
N GLU A 642 -41.14 26.99 -29.20
CA GLU A 642 -42.61 26.89 -29.36
C GLU A 642 -43.11 26.61 -30.78
N ASN A 643 -43.92 25.54 -30.92
CA ASN A 643 -44.55 25.11 -32.17
C ASN A 643 -45.78 25.98 -32.55
N ASN A 644 -45.97 27.15 -31.92
CA ASN A 644 -47.12 28.03 -32.13
C ASN A 644 -46.68 29.45 -32.53
N PRO A 645 -46.81 29.86 -33.81
CA PRO A 645 -46.29 31.12 -34.32
C PRO A 645 -46.99 32.38 -33.78
N LYS A 646 -48.05 32.25 -32.97
CA LYS A 646 -48.70 33.39 -32.29
C LYS A 646 -47.91 33.94 -31.11
N ASN A 647 -46.96 33.18 -30.57
CA ASN A 647 -46.26 33.46 -29.32
C ASN A 647 -44.73 33.47 -29.47
N ALA A 648 -44.19 33.35 -30.69
CA ALA A 648 -42.75 33.31 -30.92
C ALA A 648 -42.08 34.60 -30.41
N ILE A 649 -41.12 34.44 -29.49
CA ILE A 649 -40.33 35.53 -28.91
C ILE A 649 -39.02 35.66 -29.71
N LEU A 650 -38.67 36.90 -30.07
CA LEU A 650 -37.48 37.24 -30.83
C LEU A 650 -36.53 38.04 -29.92
N THR A 651 -35.31 37.55 -29.75
CA THR A 651 -34.34 38.12 -28.79
C THR A 651 -33.17 38.77 -29.53
N LEU A 652 -32.83 40.02 -29.15
CA LEU A 652 -31.62 40.73 -29.60
C LEU A 652 -30.52 40.52 -28.56
N ALA A 653 -29.32 40.10 -28.99
CA ALA A 653 -28.18 39.93 -28.09
C ALA A 653 -27.71 41.29 -27.50
N PRO A 654 -27.27 41.37 -26.22
CA PRO A 654 -26.92 42.64 -25.59
C PRO A 654 -25.49 43.11 -25.95
N GLY A 655 -25.29 44.42 -26.14
CA GLY A 655 -23.98 45.07 -25.95
C GLY A 655 -23.31 45.80 -27.12
N LEU A 656 -24.01 46.20 -28.19
CA LEU A 656 -23.42 47.04 -29.25
C LEU A 656 -24.35 48.18 -29.67
N GLU A 657 -23.77 49.37 -29.86
CA GLU A 657 -24.45 50.59 -30.32
C GLU A 657 -25.30 50.34 -31.57
N ILE A 658 -26.57 50.75 -31.50
CA ILE A 658 -27.58 50.53 -32.55
C ILE A 658 -27.22 51.28 -33.81
N THR A 659 -27.06 50.51 -34.88
CA THR A 659 -26.75 50.99 -36.21
C THR A 659 -27.43 50.00 -37.23
N GLU A 660 -27.86 50.33 -38.46
CA GLU A 660 -28.76 49.58 -39.44
C GLU A 660 -28.30 48.21 -40.01
N GLY A 661 -29.15 47.16 -39.96
CA GLY A 661 -28.91 45.94 -40.73
C GLY A 661 -30.09 44.97 -40.77
N ASN A 662 -30.06 44.12 -41.80
CA ASN A 662 -31.11 43.16 -42.10
C ASN A 662 -30.99 41.96 -41.16
N ALA A 663 -32.06 41.65 -40.44
CA ALA A 663 -32.19 40.37 -39.77
C ALA A 663 -33.05 39.43 -40.60
N VAL A 664 -32.64 38.17 -40.69
CA VAL A 664 -33.27 37.14 -41.51
C VAL A 664 -33.93 36.12 -40.59
N MET A 665 -35.20 35.82 -40.82
CA MET A 665 -35.92 34.72 -40.17
C MET A 665 -36.35 33.74 -41.26
N GLU A 666 -35.84 32.50 -41.22
CA GLU A 666 -36.47 31.40 -41.94
C GLU A 666 -37.63 30.88 -41.09
N ILE A 667 -38.85 30.99 -41.61
CA ILE A 667 -40.03 30.36 -41.03
C ILE A 667 -40.16 29.00 -41.70
N GLU A 668 -39.93 27.90 -40.97
CA GLU A 668 -40.27 26.57 -41.48
C GLU A 668 -41.76 26.52 -41.78
N SER A 669 -42.10 26.11 -43.00
CA SER A 669 -43.48 26.02 -43.48
C SER A 669 -44.27 25.07 -42.58
N PRO A 670 -45.32 25.51 -41.86
CA PRO A 670 -46.16 24.61 -41.11
C PRO A 670 -46.84 23.65 -42.09
N GLU A 671 -46.68 22.35 -41.88
CA GLU A 671 -47.44 21.34 -42.62
C GLU A 671 -48.94 21.64 -42.39
N ASN A 672 -49.65 22.07 -43.45
CA ASN A 672 -51.10 22.33 -43.52
C ASN A 672 -51.62 23.79 -43.43
N ILE A 673 -50.94 24.80 -43.96
CA ILE A 673 -51.59 26.11 -44.19
C ILE A 673 -52.34 26.13 -45.56
N GLN A 674 -53.64 26.45 -45.56
CA GLN A 674 -54.44 26.65 -46.77
C GLN A 674 -54.36 28.11 -47.27
N ALA A 675 -54.57 28.34 -48.57
CA ALA A 675 -54.63 29.70 -49.13
C ALA A 675 -55.73 30.53 -48.45
N GLY A 676 -55.38 31.68 -47.89
CA GLY A 676 -56.30 32.49 -47.08
C GLY A 676 -55.64 33.74 -46.49
N LYS A 677 -56.47 34.66 -45.98
CA LYS A 677 -56.03 35.85 -45.26
C LYS A 677 -56.02 35.57 -43.76
N TYR A 678 -54.82 35.56 -43.18
CA TYR A 678 -54.59 35.37 -41.77
C TYR A 678 -54.29 36.73 -41.11
N THR A 679 -54.87 36.96 -39.95
CA THR A 679 -54.63 38.16 -39.14
C THR A 679 -54.03 37.73 -37.81
N GLY A 680 -52.89 38.32 -37.45
CA GLY A 680 -52.18 38.04 -36.22
C GLY A 680 -51.45 39.28 -35.72
N ASN A 681 -50.88 39.17 -34.53
CA ASN A 681 -49.98 40.19 -34.01
C ASN A 681 -48.56 39.65 -34.14
N LEU A 682 -47.66 40.47 -34.66
CA LEU A 682 -46.22 40.24 -34.58
C LEU A 682 -45.75 41.00 -33.34
N VAL A 683 -45.21 40.28 -32.36
CA VAL A 683 -44.78 40.83 -31.07
C VAL A 683 -43.26 40.84 -31.05
N PHE A 684 -42.67 42.01 -30.78
CA PHE A 684 -41.23 42.14 -30.58
C PHE A 684 -40.96 42.80 -29.23
N SER A 685 -39.91 42.35 -28.55
CA SER A 685 -39.33 43.05 -27.42
C SER A 685 -38.13 43.86 -27.91
N ILE A 686 -38.11 45.16 -27.61
CA ILE A 686 -37.03 46.06 -28.02
C ILE A 686 -36.19 46.45 -26.81
N ASN A 687 -34.88 46.23 -26.88
CA ASN A 687 -33.91 46.74 -25.92
C ASN A 687 -33.80 48.26 -26.07
N TYR A 688 -33.98 49.00 -24.97
CA TYR A 688 -33.75 50.44 -24.93
C TYR A 688 -32.75 50.72 -23.80
N GLU A 689 -31.51 51.05 -24.15
CA GLU A 689 -30.54 51.63 -23.21
C GLU A 689 -30.80 53.13 -23.01
#